data_AF-A0A661PBL4-F1
#
_entry.id   AF-A0A661PBL4-F1
#
_cell.length_a   1.000
_cell.length_b   1.000
_cell.length_c   1.000
_cell.angle_alpha   90.00
_cell.angle_beta   90.00
_cell.angle_gamma   90.00
#
_symmetry.space_group_name_H-M   'P 1'
#
loop_
_entity.id
_entity.type
_entity.pdbx_description
1 polymer ?
#
loop_
_entity_poly.entity_id
_entity_poly.type
_entity_poly.pdbx_seq_one_letter_code
_entity_poly.pdbx_strand_id
1 'polypeptide(L)'
;MQQKKVASKAGWRKAVRLGAFTAVMFGGLAATAPGCLDRPLEPIEPRITTTIVERLTQSSVDKIDLVLVLDNSRSMADKQEILGLAVPDLVDQLVNPYCVDDEVPPNKQVVSDPLADCPDGYKREFDPILNIHIGIISSSIGGHGADACDAATILSENDKGHLLNRSSTTQGSTDVDGWNGKKFLVWDPSTENPTHVPQGETVSETLITNLTTMVMGVGEIGCGYEAMLESWYRFLIDPDPYDEIEIVDSKASLVGTDETLLNQRSDFLRPDSLLAVIMLSDENDCSIRDGGQFYFAAQIYQPGSSNPYHLPKPRAACATDPNSACCRSCGQGPADGCSAENDDCDGSLSNLDDNINLRCFDQKRRFGIDFLWPIDRYLTGLTAQQVSDRNGNVVQNPLFTDLDPSDSNSTVRDAGLVFVAGIVGVPWQDIARQREDGTPNLLDGLNPEGQPVGGFMSGDELAMNGTWDIILGDPANYEAPTDPLMIESVEARSGANPVTGDVVQPPGAGNANPINGSEYSIADRDDLQYACIFDLPTQRDCSDPNQIACDCSAADNDNPLCNETTDTLQDRAKAYPGVRELRVLRGAGTQGIVGSICPEQLTDNSLFNLGYRPAIGAIVERLTQALGGQCLPRSLTPNVEGQVSCLIIEARVAAACDCSAANAPAPIDANHPAVLAVKEDPLYDAAGWNCFCEIPQTLGEDLVACQNEVSDTPINQSGD
;
A
#
# COMPACT_ATOMS: atom_id res chain seq x y z
N MET A 1 32.78 43.13 -30.06
CA MET A 1 33.84 44.07 -29.66
C MET A 1 34.30 43.66 -28.26
N GLN A 2 35.58 43.32 -28.04
CA GLN A 2 36.58 44.11 -27.27
C GLN A 2 36.12 44.68 -25.91
N GLN A 3 36.90 44.67 -24.81
CA GLN A 3 38.07 43.89 -24.36
C GLN A 3 38.48 44.34 -22.92
N LYS A 4 39.22 43.49 -22.16
CA LYS A 4 40.10 43.75 -20.95
C LYS A 4 39.53 43.32 -19.57
N LYS A 5 40.14 42.34 -18.86
CA LYS A 5 41.42 42.29 -18.05
C LYS A 5 41.19 42.86 -16.62
N VAL A 6 41.69 42.30 -15.51
CA VAL A 6 43.07 41.82 -15.20
C VAL A 6 43.11 40.66 -14.16
N ALA A 7 44.02 39.71 -14.40
CA ALA A 7 44.87 38.82 -13.56
C ALA A 7 44.80 38.83 -12.00
N SER A 8 45.25 37.82 -11.22
CA SER A 8 46.15 36.65 -11.44
C SER A 8 45.82 35.49 -10.44
N LYS A 9 46.57 34.39 -10.16
CA LYS A 9 47.97 33.95 -10.37
C LYS A 9 48.12 32.40 -10.17
N ALA A 10 49.19 31.80 -10.72
CA ALA A 10 49.88 30.50 -10.42
C ALA A 10 49.16 29.31 -9.71
N GLY A 11 49.26 28.04 -10.13
CA GLY A 11 49.77 27.42 -11.37
C GLY A 11 50.86 26.35 -11.20
N TRP A 12 50.69 25.17 -11.84
CA TRP A 12 51.79 24.30 -12.31
C TRP A 12 51.45 23.59 -13.64
N ARG A 13 52.49 23.05 -14.28
CA ARG A 13 52.62 22.59 -15.69
C ARG A 13 53.12 21.12 -15.66
N LYS A 14 53.14 20.25 -16.68
CA LYS A 14 52.75 20.06 -18.11
C LYS A 14 53.00 18.52 -18.35
N ALA A 15 52.78 17.83 -19.48
CA ALA A 15 52.75 18.18 -20.89
C ALA A 15 51.99 17.11 -21.71
N VAL A 16 51.49 17.51 -22.89
CA VAL A 16 51.03 16.65 -23.99
C VAL A 16 52.02 16.77 -25.14
N ARG A 17 52.27 15.71 -25.93
CA ARG A 17 52.31 15.79 -27.42
C ARG A 17 52.46 14.45 -28.17
N LEU A 18 51.57 14.28 -29.17
CA LEU A 18 51.66 13.40 -30.34
C LEU A 18 52.89 13.71 -31.23
N GLY A 19 53.27 12.79 -32.14
CA GLY A 19 54.05 13.18 -33.32
C GLY A 19 54.61 12.11 -34.28
N ALA A 20 53.75 11.51 -35.12
CA ALA A 20 53.99 11.16 -36.54
C ALA A 20 55.00 10.07 -37.02
N PHE A 21 54.58 9.41 -38.12
CA PHE A 21 55.29 8.48 -39.00
C PHE A 21 56.42 9.14 -39.82
N THR A 22 57.39 8.36 -40.35
CA THR A 22 57.52 7.93 -41.79
C THR A 22 58.80 7.08 -42.00
N ALA A 23 58.83 6.20 -43.02
CA ALA A 23 59.81 5.13 -43.23
C ALA A 23 61.00 5.46 -44.17
N VAL A 24 62.09 4.68 -44.08
CA VAL A 24 63.15 4.49 -45.10
C VAL A 24 63.63 3.01 -45.10
N MET A 25 64.05 2.49 -46.26
CA MET A 25 64.36 1.07 -46.54
C MET A 25 65.85 0.65 -46.43
N PHE A 26 66.03 -0.68 -46.47
CA PHE A 26 67.11 -1.51 -47.07
C PHE A 26 68.16 -2.19 -46.17
N GLY A 27 68.33 -3.50 -46.40
CA GLY A 27 69.44 -4.33 -45.90
C GLY A 27 68.99 -5.73 -45.45
N GLY A 28 68.86 -6.69 -46.36
CA GLY A 28 68.37 -8.04 -46.03
C GLY A 28 69.47 -9.11 -45.90
N LEU A 29 69.13 -10.22 -45.24
CA LEU A 29 69.67 -11.55 -45.55
C LEU A 29 68.65 -12.61 -45.12
N ALA A 30 68.52 -13.70 -45.88
CA ALA A 30 67.50 -14.72 -45.64
C ALA A 30 67.98 -15.81 -44.68
N ALA A 31 67.13 -16.16 -43.70
CA ALA A 31 67.19 -17.41 -42.96
C ALA A 31 65.75 -17.85 -42.63
N THR A 32 65.36 -19.04 -43.07
CA THR A 32 64.01 -19.59 -42.89
C THR A 32 63.89 -20.35 -41.57
N ALA A 33 63.01 -19.91 -40.69
CA ALA A 33 62.52 -20.71 -39.56
C ALA A 33 61.06 -20.29 -39.23
N PRO A 34 60.08 -21.22 -39.23
CA PRO A 34 58.73 -20.93 -38.77
C PRO A 34 58.71 -20.97 -37.24
N GLY A 35 58.79 -19.80 -36.60
CA GLY A 35 58.65 -19.65 -35.16
C GLY A 35 57.29 -19.06 -34.81
N CYS A 36 56.26 -19.90 -34.70
CA CYS A 36 55.05 -19.52 -33.96
C CYS A 36 55.47 -19.31 -32.50
N LEU A 37 55.21 -18.12 -31.96
CA LEU A 37 55.32 -17.88 -30.53
C LEU A 37 54.07 -18.45 -29.86
N ASP A 38 54.11 -19.75 -29.56
CA ASP A 38 53.23 -20.33 -28.54
C ASP A 38 53.55 -19.65 -27.20
N ARG A 39 52.77 -18.62 -26.88
CA ARG A 39 52.61 -18.17 -25.51
C ARG A 39 51.61 -19.14 -24.87
N PRO A 40 52.00 -19.95 -23.87
CA PRO A 40 51.03 -20.73 -23.13
C PRO A 40 50.01 -19.77 -22.54
N LEU A 41 48.75 -19.95 -22.90
CA LEU A 41 47.66 -19.44 -22.10
C LEU A 41 47.68 -20.30 -20.82
N GLU A 42 48.11 -19.71 -19.71
CA GLU A 42 47.79 -20.28 -18.41
C GLU A 42 46.26 -20.45 -18.35
N PRO A 43 45.75 -21.59 -17.86
CA PRO A 43 44.34 -21.71 -17.54
C PRO A 43 43.98 -20.56 -16.60
N ILE A 44 43.12 -19.66 -17.05
CA ILE A 44 42.41 -18.77 -16.15
C ILE A 44 41.45 -19.68 -15.41
N GLU A 45 41.85 -20.17 -14.23
CA GLU A 45 40.87 -20.65 -13.26
C GLU A 45 39.92 -19.48 -12.98
N PRO A 46 38.62 -19.58 -13.31
CA PRO A 46 37.68 -18.51 -13.06
C PRO A 46 37.48 -18.40 -11.54
N ARG A 47 38.29 -17.55 -10.90
CA ARG A 47 38.02 -17.13 -9.53
C ARG A 47 36.75 -16.31 -9.57
N ILE A 48 35.66 -16.89 -9.07
CA ILE A 48 34.42 -16.19 -8.78
C ILE A 48 34.76 -15.06 -7.81
N THR A 49 34.84 -13.82 -8.31
CA THR A 49 35.18 -12.64 -7.50
C THR A 49 33.98 -12.11 -6.73
N THR A 50 32.79 -12.63 -7.01
CA THR A 50 31.50 -12.23 -6.44
C THR A 50 30.61 -13.46 -6.34
N THR A 51 30.31 -13.91 -5.13
CA THR A 51 29.18 -14.82 -4.87
C THR A 51 27.93 -13.96 -4.87
N ILE A 52 26.90 -14.35 -5.63
CA ILE A 52 25.57 -13.73 -5.59
C ILE A 52 24.68 -14.69 -4.81
N VAL A 53 24.22 -14.26 -3.64
CA VAL A 53 23.17 -14.95 -2.88
C VAL A 53 21.84 -14.35 -3.30
N GLU A 54 20.92 -15.21 -3.72
CA GLU A 54 19.54 -14.88 -4.01
C GLU A 54 18.69 -15.75 -3.09
N ARG A 55 17.81 -15.12 -2.31
CA ARG A 55 16.81 -15.86 -1.52
C ARG A 55 15.77 -16.40 -2.49
N LEU A 56 15.57 -17.72 -2.46
CA LEU A 56 14.40 -18.34 -3.06
C LEU A 56 13.27 -18.25 -2.04
N THR A 57 12.28 -17.41 -2.30
CA THR A 57 10.98 -17.54 -1.65
C THR A 57 10.35 -18.86 -2.08
N GLN A 58 9.62 -19.51 -1.17
CA GLN A 58 8.91 -20.74 -1.49
C GLN A 58 7.92 -20.45 -2.63
N SER A 59 8.08 -21.14 -3.75
CA SER A 59 7.56 -20.71 -5.07
C SER A 59 6.06 -20.94 -5.28
N SER A 60 5.32 -21.17 -4.20
CA SER A 60 3.86 -21.22 -4.17
C SER A 60 3.43 -20.67 -2.81
N VAL A 61 3.05 -19.40 -2.76
CA VAL A 61 2.33 -18.88 -1.60
C VAL A 61 0.88 -19.27 -1.79
N ASP A 62 0.40 -20.16 -0.94
CA ASP A 62 -0.95 -20.76 -0.98
C ASP A 62 -1.90 -20.13 0.06
N LYS A 63 -1.38 -19.15 0.83
CA LYS A 63 -2.03 -18.50 1.96
C LYS A 63 -2.09 -16.99 1.79
N ILE A 64 -3.25 -16.41 2.05
CA ILE A 64 -3.44 -14.94 2.08
C ILE A 64 -4.00 -14.51 3.43
N ASP A 65 -3.39 -13.48 4.03
CA ASP A 65 -3.98 -12.68 5.10
C ASP A 65 -4.44 -11.36 4.49
N LEU A 66 -5.75 -11.10 4.48
CA LEU A 66 -6.38 -9.94 3.88
C LEU A 66 -6.93 -9.02 4.96
N VAL A 67 -6.45 -7.78 5.03
CA VAL A 67 -6.98 -6.74 5.92
C VAL A 67 -7.64 -5.65 5.10
N LEU A 68 -8.94 -5.47 5.26
CA LEU A 68 -9.63 -4.29 4.75
C LEU A 68 -9.57 -3.19 5.82
N VAL A 69 -9.06 -2.02 5.44
CA VAL A 69 -9.02 -0.81 6.25
C VAL A 69 -10.11 0.09 5.69
N LEU A 70 -11.23 0.18 6.39
CA LEU A 70 -12.44 0.83 5.89
C LEU A 70 -12.66 2.14 6.62
N ASP A 71 -12.62 3.24 5.88
CA ASP A 71 -12.98 4.52 6.44
C ASP A 71 -14.45 4.51 6.89
N ASN A 72 -14.68 5.03 8.08
CA ASN A 72 -15.98 5.13 8.71
C ASN A 72 -16.35 6.58 9.07
N SER A 73 -15.67 7.57 8.49
CA SER A 73 -16.11 8.97 8.48
C SER A 73 -17.47 9.15 7.78
N ARG A 74 -17.99 10.38 7.76
CA ARG A 74 -19.33 10.66 7.24
C ARG A 74 -19.33 10.67 5.71
N SER A 75 -20.40 10.15 5.12
CA SER A 75 -20.57 9.95 3.67
C SER A 75 -19.80 8.76 3.09
N MET A 76 -19.19 7.92 3.94
CA MET A 76 -18.61 6.64 3.53
C MET A 76 -19.63 5.54 3.24
N ALA A 77 -20.90 5.67 3.67
CA ALA A 77 -21.92 4.62 3.49
C ALA A 77 -22.08 4.20 2.02
N ASP A 78 -22.25 5.16 1.10
CA ASP A 78 -22.40 4.88 -0.34
C ASP A 78 -21.15 4.15 -0.90
N LYS A 79 -19.95 4.47 -0.40
CA LYS A 79 -18.70 3.83 -0.84
C LYS A 79 -18.56 2.42 -0.28
N GLN A 80 -19.01 2.17 0.96
CA GLN A 80 -19.09 0.84 1.55
C GLN A 80 -20.10 -0.04 0.79
N GLU A 81 -21.23 0.51 0.32
CA GLU A 81 -22.17 -0.21 -0.56
C GLU A 81 -21.51 -0.62 -1.88
N ILE A 82 -20.76 0.29 -2.52
CA ILE A 82 -20.04 -0.01 -3.77
C ILE A 82 -18.94 -1.06 -3.56
N LEU A 83 -18.24 -1.04 -2.42
CA LEU A 83 -17.34 -2.13 -2.05
C LEU A 83 -18.10 -3.45 -1.86
N GLY A 84 -19.25 -3.42 -1.19
CA GLY A 84 -20.13 -4.60 -1.03
C GLY A 84 -20.56 -5.22 -2.37
N LEU A 85 -20.76 -4.42 -3.41
CA LEU A 85 -21.02 -4.91 -4.78
C LEU A 85 -19.79 -5.61 -5.42
N ALA A 86 -18.58 -5.24 -5.00
CA ALA A 86 -17.32 -5.79 -5.51
C ALA A 86 -16.69 -6.88 -4.61
N VAL A 87 -17.21 -7.09 -3.39
CA VAL A 87 -16.81 -8.21 -2.50
C VAL A 87 -16.96 -9.59 -3.18
N PRO A 88 -18.04 -9.90 -3.93
CA PRO A 88 -18.12 -11.15 -4.69
C PRO A 88 -16.97 -11.29 -5.70
N ASP A 89 -16.68 -10.23 -6.46
CA ASP A 89 -15.58 -10.24 -7.44
C ASP A 89 -14.20 -10.44 -6.77
N LEU A 90 -13.97 -9.86 -5.59
CA LEU A 90 -12.74 -10.02 -4.81
C LEU A 90 -12.57 -11.45 -4.29
N VAL A 91 -13.63 -12.02 -3.70
CA VAL A 91 -13.59 -13.38 -3.15
C VAL A 91 -13.52 -14.40 -4.28
N ASP A 92 -14.46 -14.39 -5.23
CA ASP A 92 -14.56 -15.40 -6.27
C ASP A 92 -13.33 -15.41 -7.20
N GLN A 93 -12.71 -14.26 -7.51
CA GLN A 93 -11.48 -14.26 -8.30
C GLN A 93 -10.29 -14.91 -7.57
N LEU A 94 -10.17 -14.74 -6.24
CA LEU A 94 -9.09 -15.34 -5.44
C LEU A 94 -9.33 -16.83 -5.17
N VAL A 95 -10.58 -17.20 -4.82
CA VAL A 95 -10.89 -18.58 -4.42
C VAL A 95 -11.23 -19.49 -5.60
N ASN A 96 -11.75 -18.95 -6.71
CA ASN A 96 -12.17 -19.72 -7.89
C ASN A 96 -11.74 -19.03 -9.21
N PRO A 97 -10.42 -18.93 -9.49
CA PRO A 97 -9.89 -18.20 -10.65
C PRO A 97 -10.43 -18.70 -11.98
N TYR A 98 -10.55 -17.83 -12.97
CA TYR A 98 -11.05 -18.21 -14.30
C TYR A 98 -10.17 -19.28 -14.96
N CYS A 99 -10.81 -20.18 -15.71
CA CYS A 99 -10.14 -21.03 -16.68
C CYS A 99 -9.88 -20.22 -17.95
N VAL A 100 -8.63 -20.15 -18.40
CA VAL A 100 -8.14 -19.41 -19.57
C VAL A 100 -7.51 -20.35 -20.60
N ASP A 101 -7.56 -19.94 -21.87
CA ASP A 101 -6.94 -20.62 -23.01
C ASP A 101 -5.71 -19.82 -23.47
N ASP A 102 -4.52 -20.44 -23.33
CA ASP A 102 -3.22 -19.86 -23.68
C ASP A 102 -3.12 -19.46 -25.17
N GLU A 103 -3.90 -20.09 -26.07
CA GLU A 103 -3.86 -19.83 -27.51
C GLU A 103 -4.83 -18.71 -27.95
N VAL A 104 -5.88 -18.39 -27.17
CA VAL A 104 -6.90 -17.39 -27.52
C VAL A 104 -7.37 -16.52 -26.31
N PRO A 105 -6.54 -15.57 -25.82
CA PRO A 105 -7.04 -14.51 -24.95
C PRO A 105 -8.05 -13.61 -25.69
N PRO A 106 -9.17 -13.17 -25.06
CA PRO A 106 -9.58 -13.37 -23.67
C PRO A 106 -10.77 -14.34 -23.54
N ASN A 107 -10.55 -15.64 -23.78
CA ASN A 107 -11.60 -16.65 -23.59
C ASN A 107 -11.61 -17.17 -22.14
N LYS A 108 -12.25 -16.44 -21.21
CA LYS A 108 -12.39 -16.81 -19.80
C LYS A 108 -13.63 -17.69 -19.56
N GLN A 109 -13.49 -18.78 -18.81
CA GLN A 109 -14.59 -19.64 -18.35
C GLN A 109 -14.61 -19.76 -16.82
N VAL A 110 -15.80 -19.82 -16.24
CA VAL A 110 -16.01 -20.11 -14.81
C VAL A 110 -16.40 -21.57 -14.65
N VAL A 111 -15.80 -22.26 -13.68
CA VAL A 111 -16.24 -23.59 -13.22
C VAL A 111 -16.92 -23.45 -11.85
N SER A 112 -17.76 -24.42 -11.50
CA SER A 112 -18.69 -24.31 -10.36
C SER A 112 -18.06 -24.50 -8.99
N ASP A 113 -16.79 -24.89 -8.91
CA ASP A 113 -16.12 -25.29 -7.68
C ASP A 113 -14.62 -24.91 -7.76
N PRO A 114 -14.02 -24.38 -6.68
CA PRO A 114 -12.59 -24.05 -6.66
C PRO A 114 -11.68 -25.25 -6.90
N LEU A 115 -12.10 -26.46 -6.49
CA LEU A 115 -11.35 -27.72 -6.66
C LEU A 115 -11.70 -28.45 -7.97
N ALA A 116 -12.57 -27.90 -8.82
CA ALA A 116 -12.86 -28.51 -10.12
C ALA A 116 -11.75 -28.23 -11.15
N ASP A 117 -11.43 -29.26 -11.93
CA ASP A 117 -10.59 -29.18 -13.12
C ASP A 117 -11.16 -28.18 -14.15
N CYS A 118 -10.27 -27.48 -14.84
CA CYS A 118 -10.65 -26.71 -16.01
C CYS A 118 -11.06 -27.63 -17.19
N PRO A 119 -11.97 -27.19 -18.08
CA PRO A 119 -12.33 -27.94 -19.28
C PRO A 119 -11.13 -28.20 -20.20
N ASP A 120 -11.16 -29.30 -20.97
CA ASP A 120 -10.12 -29.68 -21.93
C ASP A 120 -9.67 -28.49 -22.80
N GLY A 121 -8.37 -28.15 -22.72
CA GLY A 121 -7.76 -27.04 -23.45
C GLY A 121 -7.61 -25.74 -22.65
N TYR A 122 -8.19 -25.66 -21.45
CA TYR A 122 -8.06 -24.52 -20.55
C TYR A 122 -7.21 -24.88 -19.32
N LYS A 123 -6.62 -23.88 -18.68
CA LYS A 123 -5.96 -23.97 -17.37
C LYS A 123 -6.49 -22.85 -16.47
N ARG A 124 -6.32 -22.97 -15.15
CA ARG A 124 -6.61 -21.85 -14.25
C ARG A 124 -5.64 -20.69 -14.56
N GLU A 125 -6.14 -19.46 -14.45
CA GLU A 125 -5.34 -18.23 -14.56
C GLU A 125 -4.22 -18.18 -13.51
N PHE A 126 -4.48 -18.74 -12.32
CA PHE A 126 -3.54 -19.08 -11.26
C PHE A 126 -4.18 -20.15 -10.34
N ASP A 127 -3.40 -20.79 -9.47
CA ASP A 127 -3.93 -21.82 -8.58
C ASP A 127 -4.94 -21.23 -7.57
N PRO A 128 -6.13 -21.86 -7.40
CA PRO A 128 -7.15 -21.42 -6.44
C PRO A 128 -6.60 -21.26 -5.02
N ILE A 129 -6.85 -20.12 -4.37
CA ILE A 129 -6.40 -19.92 -2.98
C ILE A 129 -7.40 -20.56 -2.03
N LEU A 130 -6.96 -21.66 -1.41
CA LEU A 130 -7.76 -22.49 -0.50
C LEU A 130 -7.60 -22.08 0.97
N ASN A 131 -6.81 -21.05 1.27
CA ASN A 131 -6.47 -20.71 2.64
C ASN A 131 -6.36 -19.19 2.85
N ILE A 132 -7.45 -18.55 3.30
CA ILE A 132 -7.52 -17.08 3.45
C ILE A 132 -8.00 -16.70 4.86
N HIS A 133 -7.28 -15.80 5.53
CA HIS A 133 -7.78 -15.04 6.67
C HIS A 133 -8.28 -13.67 6.18
N ILE A 134 -9.50 -13.25 6.58
CA ILE A 134 -10.05 -11.93 6.19
C ILE A 134 -10.47 -11.14 7.43
N GLY A 135 -9.74 -10.06 7.71
CA GLY A 135 -9.98 -9.12 8.80
C GLY A 135 -10.45 -7.76 8.27
N ILE A 136 -11.19 -7.04 9.11
CA ILE A 136 -11.59 -5.66 8.85
C ILE A 136 -11.18 -4.80 10.05
N ILE A 137 -10.64 -3.61 9.79
CA ILE A 137 -10.43 -2.54 10.77
C ILE A 137 -10.99 -1.23 10.20
N SER A 138 -11.18 -0.22 11.05
CA SER A 138 -11.63 1.12 10.62
C SER A 138 -10.55 2.19 10.77
N SER A 139 -10.77 3.36 10.15
CA SER A 139 -9.96 4.57 10.34
C SER A 139 -10.02 5.15 11.77
N SER A 140 -11.06 4.82 12.54
CA SER A 140 -11.29 5.33 13.91
C SER A 140 -10.36 4.76 14.98
N ILE A 141 -9.35 5.54 15.39
CA ILE A 141 -8.51 5.25 16.59
C ILE A 141 -8.69 6.28 17.73
N GLY A 142 -9.73 7.12 17.64
CA GLY A 142 -10.14 8.10 18.66
C GLY A 142 -9.36 9.42 18.64
N GLY A 143 -9.79 10.39 19.45
CA GLY A 143 -9.24 11.76 19.43
C GLY A 143 -7.84 11.94 20.05
N HIS A 144 -7.06 10.87 20.20
CA HIS A 144 -5.71 10.88 20.80
C HIS A 144 -5.61 11.57 22.19
N GLY A 145 -6.70 11.60 22.96
CA GLY A 145 -6.81 12.28 24.25
C GLY A 145 -7.46 13.69 24.21
N ALA A 146 -7.90 14.15 23.04
CA ALA A 146 -8.72 15.36 22.89
C ALA A 146 -10.19 15.13 23.31
N ASP A 147 -11.01 16.16 23.12
CA ASP A 147 -12.46 16.17 23.35
C ASP A 147 -13.30 15.91 22.08
N ALA A 148 -12.65 15.60 20.95
CA ALA A 148 -13.29 14.98 19.78
C ALA A 148 -13.20 13.45 19.83
N CYS A 149 -14.08 12.77 19.09
CA CYS A 149 -14.10 11.32 18.92
C CYS A 149 -14.14 10.57 20.28
N ASP A 150 -15.20 10.85 21.04
CA ASP A 150 -15.43 10.29 22.37
C ASP A 150 -16.22 8.99 22.27
N ALA A 151 -15.50 7.88 22.36
CA ALA A 151 -16.07 6.53 22.34
C ALA A 151 -17.05 6.24 23.49
N ALA A 152 -17.11 7.05 24.56
CA ALA A 152 -18.17 6.95 25.56
C ALA A 152 -19.53 7.44 25.04
N THR A 153 -19.52 8.26 23.96
CA THR A 153 -20.71 8.79 23.29
C THR A 153 -21.06 7.97 22.03
N ILE A 154 -20.09 7.69 21.15
CA ILE A 154 -20.28 6.87 19.94
C ILE A 154 -19.16 5.84 19.84
N LEU A 155 -19.48 4.55 20.03
CA LEU A 155 -18.48 3.47 20.12
C LEU A 155 -17.56 3.37 18.89
N SER A 156 -18.09 3.63 17.68
CA SER A 156 -17.34 3.60 16.42
C SER A 156 -16.36 4.77 16.23
N GLU A 157 -16.34 5.77 17.11
CA GLU A 157 -15.34 6.85 17.09
C GLU A 157 -13.96 6.39 17.63
N ASN A 158 -13.87 5.23 18.29
CA ASN A 158 -12.58 4.61 18.62
C ASN A 158 -12.66 3.08 18.64
N ASP A 159 -12.33 2.46 17.51
CA ASP A 159 -12.21 1.02 17.36
C ASP A 159 -10.81 0.50 17.77
N LYS A 160 -9.91 1.38 18.25
CA LYS A 160 -8.52 1.09 18.69
C LYS A 160 -7.64 0.33 17.67
N GLY A 161 -8.02 0.29 16.39
CA GLY A 161 -7.37 -0.59 15.40
C GLY A 161 -7.56 -2.09 15.70
N HIS A 162 -8.62 -2.45 16.44
CA HIS A 162 -9.02 -3.83 16.66
C HIS A 162 -9.78 -4.37 15.44
N LEU A 163 -9.74 -5.68 15.25
CA LEU A 163 -10.56 -6.36 14.26
C LEU A 163 -12.06 -6.13 14.53
N LEU A 164 -12.82 -5.93 13.45
CA LEU A 164 -14.24 -5.63 13.44
C LEU A 164 -15.01 -6.76 12.79
N ASN A 165 -16.02 -7.26 13.50
CA ASN A 165 -16.99 -8.25 13.03
C ASN A 165 -18.45 -7.77 13.19
N ARG A 166 -18.67 -6.49 13.51
CA ARG A 166 -20.02 -5.94 13.70
C ARG A 166 -20.81 -5.92 12.40
N SER A 167 -22.13 -6.11 12.50
CA SER A 167 -23.08 -6.00 11.38
C SER A 167 -23.73 -4.62 11.26
N SER A 168 -23.55 -3.76 12.27
CA SER A 168 -24.02 -2.37 12.30
C SER A 168 -23.35 -1.64 13.47
N THR A 169 -23.19 -0.32 13.35
CA THR A 169 -22.84 0.59 14.45
C THR A 169 -23.98 0.80 15.45
N THR A 170 -25.20 0.31 15.16
CA THR A 170 -26.36 0.40 16.06
C THR A 170 -26.14 -0.40 17.35
N GLN A 171 -26.23 0.25 18.51
CA GLN A 171 -26.08 -0.41 19.81
C GLN A 171 -27.05 -1.59 19.99
N GLY A 172 -26.49 -2.77 20.27
CA GLY A 172 -27.25 -4.01 20.45
C GLY A 172 -27.55 -4.79 19.17
N SER A 173 -26.92 -4.42 18.03
CA SER A 173 -26.77 -5.29 16.88
C SER A 173 -26.11 -6.62 17.28
N THR A 174 -26.38 -7.67 16.51
CA THR A 174 -25.67 -8.96 16.65
C THR A 174 -24.52 -8.95 15.66
N ASP A 175 -23.29 -9.07 16.17
CA ASP A 175 -22.10 -9.18 15.32
C ASP A 175 -22.15 -10.44 14.44
N VAL A 176 -21.40 -10.43 13.35
CA VAL A 176 -21.14 -11.61 12.54
C VAL A 176 -20.25 -12.56 13.33
N ASP A 177 -20.63 -13.84 13.40
CA ASP A 177 -19.83 -14.88 14.05
C ASP A 177 -18.55 -15.12 13.22
N GLY A 178 -17.41 -14.64 13.73
CA GLY A 178 -16.10 -14.93 13.15
C GLY A 178 -15.58 -16.33 13.52
N TRP A 179 -14.52 -16.76 12.83
CA TRP A 179 -13.98 -18.11 12.99
C TRP A 179 -13.61 -18.41 14.45
N ASN A 180 -14.14 -19.51 15.00
CA ASN A 180 -13.86 -19.97 16.37
C ASN A 180 -14.05 -18.88 17.46
N GLY A 181 -14.96 -17.92 17.24
CA GLY A 181 -15.20 -16.79 18.15
C GLY A 181 -14.16 -15.67 18.08
N LYS A 182 -13.28 -15.69 17.07
CA LYS A 182 -12.41 -14.57 16.68
C LYS A 182 -13.22 -13.52 15.91
N LYS A 183 -12.56 -12.43 15.52
CA LYS A 183 -13.17 -11.29 14.79
C LYS A 183 -12.79 -11.22 13.30
N PHE A 184 -12.30 -12.31 12.74
CA PHE A 184 -11.97 -12.45 11.32
C PHE A 184 -12.65 -13.69 10.73
N LEU A 185 -12.77 -13.72 9.41
CA LEU A 185 -13.29 -14.85 8.64
C LEU A 185 -12.12 -15.72 8.17
N VAL A 186 -12.38 -17.02 8.02
CA VAL A 186 -11.41 -18.00 7.52
C VAL A 186 -12.04 -18.76 6.36
N TRP A 187 -11.36 -18.81 5.22
CA TRP A 187 -11.69 -19.65 4.07
C TRP A 187 -10.84 -20.92 4.11
N ASP A 188 -11.50 -22.09 4.08
CA ASP A 188 -10.87 -23.41 4.22
C ASP A 188 -11.75 -24.51 3.57
N PRO A 189 -11.94 -24.49 2.24
CA PRO A 189 -12.90 -25.35 1.53
C PRO A 189 -12.47 -26.83 1.45
N SER A 190 -11.21 -27.14 1.77
CA SER A 190 -10.67 -28.49 1.73
C SER A 190 -11.27 -29.35 2.85
N THR A 191 -12.30 -30.12 2.54
CA THR A 191 -12.95 -31.03 3.52
C THR A 191 -12.20 -32.34 3.75
N GLU A 192 -11.30 -32.74 2.84
CA GLU A 192 -10.44 -33.91 3.03
C GLU A 192 -9.21 -33.55 3.86
N ASN A 193 -8.55 -32.44 3.54
CA ASN A 193 -7.36 -31.93 4.21
C ASN A 193 -7.57 -30.48 4.70
N PRO A 194 -8.38 -30.25 5.77
CA PRO A 194 -8.66 -28.90 6.27
C PRO A 194 -7.41 -28.27 6.89
N THR A 195 -7.22 -26.98 6.62
CA THR A 195 -6.05 -26.22 7.07
C THR A 195 -6.18 -25.64 8.48
N HIS A 196 -7.40 -25.61 9.03
CA HIS A 196 -7.67 -25.10 10.39
C HIS A 196 -8.43 -26.09 11.27
N VAL A 197 -8.27 -25.95 12.59
CA VAL A 197 -9.02 -26.70 13.60
C VAL A 197 -9.63 -25.72 14.63
N PRO A 198 -10.96 -25.50 14.64
CA PRO A 198 -11.96 -26.05 13.71
C PRO A 198 -11.77 -25.57 12.27
N GLN A 199 -12.32 -26.30 11.30
CA GLN A 199 -12.31 -25.90 9.88
C GLN A 199 -12.97 -24.53 9.69
N GLY A 200 -12.47 -23.76 8.71
CA GLY A 200 -13.07 -22.51 8.26
C GLY A 200 -14.36 -22.67 7.44
N GLU A 201 -14.75 -21.60 6.75
CA GLU A 201 -15.87 -21.62 5.81
C GLU A 201 -15.51 -22.42 4.54
N THR A 202 -16.49 -23.15 4.02
CA THR A 202 -16.38 -24.04 2.86
C THR A 202 -17.27 -23.62 1.69
N VAL A 203 -18.21 -22.70 1.92
CA VAL A 203 -19.17 -22.18 0.92
C VAL A 203 -18.88 -20.70 0.66
N SER A 204 -18.44 -20.37 -0.56
CA SER A 204 -18.06 -18.99 -0.92
C SER A 204 -19.22 -18.00 -0.78
N GLU A 205 -20.46 -18.40 -1.08
CA GLU A 205 -21.67 -17.58 -0.88
C GLU A 205 -21.84 -17.15 0.59
N THR A 206 -21.53 -18.02 1.56
CA THR A 206 -21.57 -17.68 2.99
C THR A 206 -20.44 -16.72 3.36
N LEU A 207 -19.22 -16.97 2.86
CA LEU A 207 -18.06 -16.08 3.07
C LEU A 207 -18.34 -14.67 2.53
N ILE A 208 -18.84 -14.58 1.29
CA ILE A 208 -19.25 -13.33 0.63
C ILE A 208 -20.34 -12.62 1.43
N THR A 209 -21.36 -13.35 1.89
CA THR A 209 -22.47 -12.78 2.68
C THR A 209 -21.98 -12.20 4.01
N ASN A 210 -21.14 -12.95 4.73
CA ASN A 210 -20.58 -12.52 6.01
C ASN A 210 -19.63 -11.32 5.83
N LEU A 211 -18.75 -11.37 4.82
CA LEU A 211 -17.81 -10.29 4.53
C LEU A 211 -18.55 -9.00 4.12
N THR A 212 -19.53 -9.10 3.23
CA THR A 212 -20.38 -7.96 2.83
C THR A 212 -21.11 -7.37 4.04
N THR A 213 -21.62 -8.22 4.94
CA THR A 213 -22.28 -7.77 6.18
C THR A 213 -21.32 -7.03 7.11
N MET A 214 -20.07 -7.48 7.22
CA MET A 214 -19.05 -6.80 8.04
C MET A 214 -18.58 -5.49 7.39
N VAL A 215 -18.42 -5.44 6.06
CA VAL A 215 -18.10 -4.21 5.30
C VAL A 215 -19.17 -3.13 5.56
N MET A 216 -20.45 -3.47 5.39
CA MET A 216 -21.57 -2.56 5.69
C MET A 216 -21.71 -2.25 7.18
N GLY A 217 -21.26 -3.17 8.05
CA GLY A 217 -21.34 -3.02 9.49
C GLY A 217 -20.31 -2.05 10.10
N VAL A 218 -19.28 -1.67 9.33
CA VAL A 218 -18.32 -0.62 9.72
C VAL A 218 -19.04 0.73 9.89
N GLY A 219 -19.91 1.10 8.95
CA GLY A 219 -20.78 2.29 9.00
C GLY A 219 -20.05 3.61 8.74
N GLU A 220 -20.77 4.74 8.86
CA GLU A 220 -20.28 6.10 8.57
C GLU A 220 -20.40 7.08 9.76
N ILE A 221 -20.36 6.54 10.98
CA ILE A 221 -20.42 7.31 12.24
C ILE A 221 -19.18 7.06 13.11
N GLY A 222 -18.03 7.04 12.45
CA GLY A 222 -16.70 7.04 13.06
C GLY A 222 -16.20 8.42 13.43
N CYS A 223 -14.91 8.46 13.74
CA CYS A 223 -14.18 9.67 14.07
C CYS A 223 -13.90 10.47 12.80
N GLY A 224 -14.21 11.77 12.81
CA GLY A 224 -13.86 12.74 11.76
C GLY A 224 -12.37 13.13 11.75
N TYR A 225 -11.49 12.15 11.99
CA TYR A 225 -10.04 12.25 11.93
C TYR A 225 -9.51 10.88 11.48
N GLU A 226 -9.44 10.72 10.16
CA GLU A 226 -9.38 9.45 9.46
C GLU A 226 -7.96 8.89 9.50
N ALA A 227 -7.63 8.13 10.54
CA ALA A 227 -6.29 7.57 10.73
C ALA A 227 -6.06 6.31 9.87
N MET A 228 -6.29 6.43 8.56
CA MET A 228 -6.17 5.34 7.59
C MET A 228 -4.79 4.65 7.65
N LEU A 229 -3.71 5.41 7.76
CA LEU A 229 -2.35 4.83 7.80
C LEU A 229 -1.97 4.27 9.18
N GLU A 230 -2.33 4.95 10.27
CA GLU A 230 -1.98 4.51 11.62
C GLU A 230 -2.86 3.38 12.13
N SER A 231 -4.12 3.25 11.69
CA SER A 231 -4.99 2.12 12.04
C SER A 231 -4.38 0.77 11.65
N TRP A 232 -3.95 0.60 10.39
CA TRP A 232 -3.29 -0.64 9.98
C TRP A 232 -1.87 -0.77 10.51
N TYR A 233 -1.12 0.33 10.66
CA TYR A 233 0.20 0.27 11.30
C TYR A 233 0.08 -0.22 12.76
N ARG A 234 -0.87 0.31 13.51
CA ARG A 234 -1.15 -0.04 14.90
C ARG A 234 -1.56 -1.51 15.02
N PHE A 235 -2.46 -1.99 14.15
CA PHE A 235 -2.84 -3.40 14.14
C PHE A 235 -1.65 -4.32 13.78
N LEU A 236 -0.99 -4.05 12.65
CA LEU A 236 -0.05 -4.98 12.01
C LEU A 236 1.39 -4.90 12.51
N ILE A 237 1.87 -3.71 12.85
CA ILE A 237 3.31 -3.41 12.97
C ILE A 237 3.69 -2.83 14.34
N ASP A 238 2.82 -2.09 15.03
CA ASP A 238 3.18 -1.51 16.33
C ASP A 238 3.53 -2.63 17.33
N PRO A 239 4.79 -2.71 17.80
CA PRO A 239 5.22 -3.79 18.67
C PRO A 239 4.72 -3.64 20.11
N ASP A 240 4.30 -2.42 20.51
CA ASP A 240 3.86 -2.11 21.87
C ASP A 240 2.73 -1.06 21.84
N PRO A 241 1.55 -1.41 21.29
CA PRO A 241 0.41 -0.50 21.17
C PRO A 241 -0.14 -0.14 22.55
N TYR A 242 -0.50 1.13 22.75
CA TYR A 242 -1.06 1.62 24.02
C TYR A 242 -2.50 1.16 24.23
N ASP A 243 -2.89 0.85 25.48
CA ASP A 243 -4.31 0.55 25.79
C ASP A 243 -5.12 1.85 25.92
N GLU A 244 -4.60 2.83 26.65
CA GLU A 244 -5.29 4.11 26.92
C GLU A 244 -4.36 5.31 26.71
N ILE A 245 -4.97 6.50 26.54
CA ILE A 245 -4.28 7.79 26.52
C ILE A 245 -4.84 8.67 27.65
N GLU A 246 -3.97 9.13 28.54
CA GLU A 246 -4.31 10.08 29.61
C GLU A 246 -3.71 11.46 29.31
N ILE A 247 -4.45 12.55 29.55
CA ILE A 247 -3.88 13.90 29.51
C ILE A 247 -3.29 14.28 30.87
N VAL A 248 -1.96 14.31 30.95
CA VAL A 248 -1.19 14.70 32.15
C VAL A 248 -0.36 15.94 31.83
N ASP A 249 -0.50 17.00 32.65
CA ASP A 249 0.19 18.28 32.46
C ASP A 249 0.08 18.87 31.03
N SER A 250 -1.13 18.77 30.44
CA SER A 250 -1.44 19.16 29.04
C SER A 250 -0.63 18.40 27.99
N LYS A 251 -0.35 17.12 28.24
CA LYS A 251 0.26 16.19 27.28
C LYS A 251 -0.45 14.85 27.31
N ALA A 252 -0.70 14.29 26.15
CA ALA A 252 -1.08 12.89 26.01
C ALA A 252 0.06 11.98 26.51
N SER A 253 -0.28 11.07 27.41
CA SER A 253 0.58 10.04 27.99
C SER A 253 0.00 8.69 27.61
N LEU A 254 0.83 7.82 27.05
CA LEU A 254 0.42 6.48 26.60
C LEU A 254 0.48 5.51 27.78
N VAL A 255 -0.64 4.84 28.07
CA VAL A 255 -0.82 4.01 29.28
C VAL A 255 -1.21 2.60 28.90
N GLY A 256 -0.63 1.62 29.61
CA GLY A 256 -0.87 0.19 29.38
C GLY A 256 -0.39 -0.31 28.01
N THR A 257 -0.52 -1.62 27.78
CA THR A 257 -0.31 -2.25 26.47
C THR A 257 -1.61 -2.91 26.05
N ASP A 258 -2.00 -2.73 24.80
CA ASP A 258 -3.24 -3.27 24.23
C ASP A 258 -3.08 -4.76 23.93
N GLU A 259 -3.13 -5.56 24.99
CA GLU A 259 -3.07 -7.02 24.92
C GLU A 259 -4.20 -7.58 24.04
N THR A 260 -5.34 -6.88 23.90
CA THR A 260 -6.44 -7.34 23.03
C THR A 260 -6.02 -7.29 21.57
N LEU A 261 -5.43 -6.17 21.14
CA LEU A 261 -4.87 -6.03 19.79
C LEU A 261 -3.73 -7.02 19.56
N LEU A 262 -2.80 -7.16 20.50
CA LEU A 262 -1.66 -8.09 20.36
C LEU A 262 -2.11 -9.54 20.18
N ASN A 263 -3.09 -10.01 20.96
CA ASN A 263 -3.66 -11.34 20.78
C ASN A 263 -4.39 -11.48 19.44
N GLN A 264 -5.21 -10.48 19.04
CA GLN A 264 -5.89 -10.50 17.73
C GLN A 264 -4.90 -10.53 16.55
N ARG A 265 -3.79 -9.79 16.61
CA ARG A 265 -2.74 -9.84 15.60
C ARG A 265 -2.11 -11.23 15.54
N SER A 266 -1.76 -11.81 16.68
CA SER A 266 -1.15 -13.14 16.76
C SER A 266 -2.07 -14.25 16.28
N ASP A 267 -3.37 -14.14 16.52
CA ASP A 267 -4.39 -15.08 16.01
C ASP A 267 -4.58 -14.96 14.48
N PHE A 268 -4.34 -13.76 13.92
CA PHE A 268 -4.69 -13.41 12.54
C PHE A 268 -3.51 -13.55 11.56
N LEU A 269 -2.32 -13.07 11.92
CA LEU A 269 -1.17 -13.05 11.00
C LEU A 269 -0.40 -14.37 11.02
N ARG A 270 -0.11 -14.91 9.83
CA ARG A 270 0.66 -16.14 9.65
C ARG A 270 1.98 -15.85 8.94
N PRO A 271 3.14 -16.33 9.44
CA PRO A 271 4.43 -15.90 8.91
C PRO A 271 4.73 -16.39 7.48
N ASP A 272 4.00 -17.37 6.97
CA ASP A 272 4.13 -17.89 5.59
C ASP A 272 3.02 -17.43 4.62
N SER A 273 2.20 -16.45 5.01
CA SER A 273 1.17 -15.87 4.13
C SER A 273 1.65 -14.66 3.33
N LEU A 274 1.04 -14.45 2.17
CA LEU A 274 0.96 -13.13 1.55
C LEU A 274 0.03 -12.25 2.40
N LEU A 275 0.47 -11.04 2.75
CA LEU A 275 -0.35 -10.04 3.43
C LEU A 275 -0.82 -9.00 2.41
N ALA A 276 -2.13 -8.78 2.31
CA ALA A 276 -2.74 -7.72 1.51
C ALA A 276 -3.50 -6.75 2.41
N VAL A 277 -3.09 -5.47 2.41
CA VAL A 277 -3.78 -4.38 3.11
C VAL A 277 -4.54 -3.55 2.07
N ILE A 278 -5.88 -3.52 2.13
CA ILE A 278 -6.71 -2.76 1.19
C ILE A 278 -7.39 -1.62 1.94
N MET A 279 -7.02 -0.39 1.62
CA MET A 279 -7.62 0.84 2.15
C MET A 279 -8.80 1.28 1.27
N LEU A 280 -9.89 1.74 1.90
CA LEU A 280 -11.00 2.44 1.25
C LEU A 280 -11.27 3.74 2.04
N SER A 281 -10.98 4.91 1.47
CA SER A 281 -11.27 6.22 2.07
C SER A 281 -11.55 7.27 1.00
N ASP A 282 -12.55 8.12 1.25
CA ASP A 282 -12.91 9.22 0.38
C ASP A 282 -12.23 10.54 0.81
N GLU A 283 -11.47 10.53 1.90
CA GLU A 283 -10.73 11.65 2.49
C GLU A 283 -9.20 11.43 2.41
N ASN A 284 -8.41 12.19 3.18
CA ASN A 284 -6.94 12.18 3.18
C ASN A 284 -6.42 11.92 4.60
N ASP A 285 -5.55 10.93 4.76
CA ASP A 285 -5.08 10.41 6.05
C ASP A 285 -4.80 11.48 7.12
N CYS A 286 -5.54 11.41 8.22
CA CYS A 286 -5.29 12.17 9.43
C CYS A 286 -4.72 11.31 10.56
N SER A 287 -3.67 10.54 10.27
CA SER A 287 -2.91 9.79 11.28
C SER A 287 -2.14 10.69 12.25
N ILE A 288 -2.86 11.30 13.20
CA ILE A 288 -2.34 12.13 14.27
C ILE A 288 -1.36 11.31 15.12
N ARG A 289 -0.26 11.93 15.51
CA ARG A 289 0.76 11.29 16.33
C ARG A 289 0.30 11.08 17.76
N ASP A 290 0.63 9.93 18.29
CA ASP A 290 0.34 9.62 19.68
C ASP A 290 1.26 10.33 20.68
N GLY A 291 0.66 10.74 21.80
CA GLY A 291 1.39 11.31 22.93
C GLY A 291 1.81 12.78 22.77
N GLY A 292 2.35 13.34 23.85
CA GLY A 292 2.86 14.71 23.86
C GLY A 292 1.75 15.73 23.56
N GLN A 293 2.02 16.66 22.65
CA GLN A 293 1.12 17.78 22.34
C GLN A 293 0.25 17.55 21.09
N PHE A 294 0.32 16.38 20.46
CA PHE A 294 -0.20 16.23 19.10
C PHE A 294 -1.73 16.13 19.04
N TYR A 295 -2.35 15.68 20.13
CA TYR A 295 -3.80 15.69 20.34
C TYR A 295 -4.47 17.07 20.18
N PHE A 296 -3.71 18.19 20.24
CA PHE A 296 -4.27 19.51 19.97
C PHE A 296 -4.82 19.69 18.55
N ALA A 297 -4.43 18.83 17.59
CA ALA A 297 -5.11 18.76 16.30
C ALA A 297 -6.62 18.48 16.49
N ALA A 298 -6.96 17.48 17.32
CA ALA A 298 -8.33 17.07 17.58
C ALA A 298 -9.07 17.88 18.68
N GLN A 299 -8.45 18.89 19.31
CA GLN A 299 -9.05 19.63 20.41
C GLN A 299 -10.09 20.67 19.94
N ILE A 300 -11.36 20.43 20.24
CA ILE A 300 -12.49 21.30 19.91
C ILE A 300 -12.56 22.51 20.85
N TYR A 301 -12.55 22.29 22.17
CA TYR A 301 -12.80 23.35 23.16
C TYR A 301 -11.60 23.65 24.07
N GLN A 302 -11.57 24.88 24.59
CA GLN A 302 -10.63 25.26 25.64
C GLN A 302 -10.97 24.48 26.94
N PRO A 303 -9.98 23.90 27.67
CA PRO A 303 -10.25 23.11 28.87
C PRO A 303 -11.14 23.82 29.90
N GLY A 304 -12.27 23.20 30.24
CA GLY A 304 -13.25 23.75 31.20
C GLY A 304 -14.10 24.90 30.66
N SER A 305 -14.17 25.08 29.34
CA SER A 305 -14.92 26.13 28.64
C SER A 305 -15.73 25.55 27.48
N SER A 306 -16.66 26.33 26.93
CA SER A 306 -17.33 26.07 25.65
C SER A 306 -16.80 26.95 24.51
N ASN A 307 -15.69 27.67 24.75
CA ASN A 307 -15.02 28.45 23.70
C ASN A 307 -14.20 27.51 22.81
N PRO A 308 -14.20 27.71 21.48
CA PRO A 308 -13.29 27.00 20.58
C PRO A 308 -11.83 27.11 21.05
N TYR A 309 -11.14 25.99 21.03
CA TYR A 309 -9.68 25.96 21.07
C TYR A 309 -9.17 26.31 19.67
N HIS A 310 -8.20 27.21 19.58
CA HIS A 310 -7.54 27.50 18.31
C HIS A 310 -6.06 27.15 18.37
N LEU A 311 -5.57 26.54 17.30
CA LEU A 311 -4.16 26.25 17.12
C LEU A 311 -3.34 27.55 17.05
N PRO A 312 -2.09 27.56 17.54
CA PRO A 312 -1.26 28.75 17.44
C PRO A 312 -0.84 29.03 15.99
N LYS A 313 -0.76 30.33 15.65
CA LYS A 313 -0.33 30.82 14.34
C LYS A 313 1.01 30.21 13.86
N PRO A 314 1.24 30.14 12.54
CA PRO A 314 2.52 29.73 11.97
C PRO A 314 3.51 30.91 11.97
N ARG A 315 4.81 30.63 12.11
CA ARG A 315 5.85 31.66 11.89
C ARG A 315 5.98 31.98 10.40
N ALA A 316 6.43 33.19 10.07
CA ALA A 316 6.40 33.72 8.71
C ALA A 316 7.20 32.88 7.69
N ALA A 317 8.24 32.18 8.15
CA ALA A 317 9.02 31.25 7.31
C ALA A 317 8.17 30.12 6.71
N CYS A 318 7.10 29.69 7.38
CA CYS A 318 6.20 28.63 6.89
C CYS A 318 5.45 29.01 5.61
N ALA A 319 5.17 30.30 5.40
CA ALA A 319 4.53 30.76 4.17
C ALA A 319 5.45 30.61 2.95
N THR A 320 6.78 30.69 3.14
CA THR A 320 7.77 30.57 2.05
C THR A 320 8.31 29.17 1.86
N ASP A 321 8.67 28.49 2.95
CA ASP A 321 9.33 27.18 2.95
C ASP A 321 8.93 26.43 4.23
N PRO A 322 7.97 25.49 4.15
CA PRO A 322 7.51 24.75 5.33
C PRO A 322 8.51 23.66 5.79
N ASN A 323 9.49 23.28 4.96
CA ASN A 323 10.62 22.42 5.37
C ASN A 323 11.69 23.20 6.14
N SER A 324 11.67 24.54 6.08
CA SER A 324 12.62 25.39 6.79
C SER A 324 12.65 25.04 8.29
N ALA A 325 13.84 24.93 8.88
CA ALA A 325 14.00 24.84 10.32
C ALA A 325 13.39 26.04 11.07
N CYS A 326 13.20 27.17 10.37
CA CYS A 326 12.52 28.37 10.86
C CYS A 326 10.98 28.28 10.78
N CYS A 327 10.42 27.37 9.99
CA CYS A 327 8.99 27.11 10.02
C CYS A 327 8.63 26.34 11.30
N ARG A 328 8.08 27.08 12.26
CA ARG A 328 7.59 26.57 13.55
C ARG A 328 6.27 27.22 13.93
N SER A 329 5.54 26.57 14.82
CA SER A 329 4.38 27.18 15.46
C SER A 329 4.79 28.34 16.37
N CYS A 330 3.95 29.37 16.46
CA CYS A 330 4.08 30.45 17.44
C CYS A 330 3.88 29.96 18.89
N GLY A 331 3.27 28.79 19.09
CA GLY A 331 3.24 28.11 20.40
C GLY A 331 4.61 27.58 20.85
N GLN A 332 5.63 27.63 19.98
CA GLN A 332 7.01 27.22 20.25
C GLN A 332 7.96 28.41 20.10
N GLY A 333 9.10 28.37 20.80
CA GLY A 333 10.19 29.31 20.56
C GLY A 333 10.75 29.19 19.13
N PRO A 334 11.24 30.29 18.52
CA PRO A 334 11.90 30.24 17.22
C PRO A 334 13.13 29.33 17.29
N ALA A 335 13.50 28.71 16.16
CA ALA A 335 14.71 27.91 16.08
C ALA A 335 15.99 28.79 16.13
N ASP A 336 17.10 28.18 16.54
CA ASP A 336 18.39 28.86 16.57
C ASP A 336 18.79 29.38 15.18
N GLY A 337 19.11 30.68 15.10
CA GLY A 337 19.49 31.35 13.86
C GLY A 337 18.32 31.92 13.04
N CYS A 338 17.06 31.70 13.45
CA CYS A 338 15.89 32.22 12.75
C CYS A 338 15.50 33.63 13.24
N SER A 339 15.22 34.54 12.31
CA SER A 339 14.67 35.86 12.65
C SER A 339 13.18 35.75 12.95
N ALA A 340 12.74 36.43 14.01
CA ALA A 340 11.33 36.58 14.38
C ALA A 340 10.77 37.97 13.99
N GLU A 341 11.51 38.78 13.21
CA GLU A 341 11.14 40.17 12.89
C GLU A 341 9.84 40.31 12.08
N ASN A 342 9.42 39.25 11.36
CA ASN A 342 8.22 39.22 10.54
C ASN A 342 7.13 38.27 11.10
N ASP A 343 7.33 37.67 12.27
CA ASP A 343 6.40 36.68 12.82
C ASP A 343 5.18 37.38 13.47
N ASP A 344 3.98 37.05 12.98
CA ASP A 344 2.71 37.41 13.65
C ASP A 344 2.33 36.31 14.66
N CYS A 345 2.89 36.40 15.87
CA CYS A 345 2.55 35.50 16.97
C CYS A 345 1.54 36.11 17.97
N ASP A 346 0.89 37.22 17.63
CA ASP A 346 -0.08 37.89 18.51
C ASP A 346 -1.51 37.42 18.22
N GLY A 347 -2.27 37.09 19.28
CA GLY A 347 -3.66 36.63 19.19
C GLY A 347 -3.83 35.16 18.77
N SER A 348 -5.08 34.73 18.60
CA SER A 348 -5.43 33.42 18.05
C SER A 348 -5.62 33.49 16.53
N LEU A 349 -5.70 32.32 15.89
CA LEU A 349 -6.36 32.18 14.59
C LEU A 349 -7.86 32.48 14.71
N SER A 350 -8.52 32.73 13.58
CA SER A 350 -9.99 32.81 13.51
C SER A 350 -10.61 31.45 13.21
N ASN A 351 -11.93 31.30 13.40
CA ASN A 351 -12.68 30.11 12.99
C ASN A 351 -12.48 29.76 11.48
N LEU A 352 -12.20 30.76 10.64
CA LEU A 352 -12.01 30.59 9.19
C LEU A 352 -10.58 30.14 8.82
N ASP A 353 -9.59 30.45 9.65
CA ASP A 353 -8.20 30.01 9.44
C ASP A 353 -7.95 28.64 10.07
N ASP A 354 -8.66 28.37 11.17
CA ASP A 354 -8.56 27.17 12.01
C ASP A 354 -9.94 26.58 12.30
N ASN A 355 -10.60 26.16 11.22
CA ASN A 355 -11.76 25.27 11.33
C ASN A 355 -11.29 23.86 11.73
N ILE A 356 -12.04 23.24 12.64
CA ILE A 356 -11.72 21.96 13.30
C ILE A 356 -11.58 20.82 12.27
N ASN A 357 -12.52 20.69 11.33
CA ASN A 357 -12.57 19.63 10.33
C ASN A 357 -11.29 19.57 9.48
N LEU A 358 -10.74 20.74 9.11
CA LEU A 358 -9.63 20.81 8.17
C LEU A 358 -8.26 20.74 8.84
N ARG A 359 -8.13 20.45 10.13
CA ARG A 359 -6.83 20.52 10.81
C ARG A 359 -5.80 19.51 10.32
N CYS A 360 -6.17 18.53 9.52
CA CYS A 360 -5.29 17.57 8.87
C CYS A 360 -4.59 18.14 7.62
N PHE A 361 -5.19 19.16 6.99
CA PHE A 361 -4.73 19.79 5.75
C PHE A 361 -3.73 20.94 5.99
N ASP A 362 -2.63 20.94 5.22
CA ASP A 362 -1.57 21.99 5.13
C ASP A 362 -1.04 22.52 6.49
N GLN A 363 -0.88 21.61 7.45
CA GLN A 363 -0.56 21.93 8.85
C GLN A 363 0.70 22.77 9.03
N LYS A 364 1.74 22.52 8.22
CA LYS A 364 2.99 23.27 8.31
C LYS A 364 2.81 24.73 7.90
N ARG A 365 2.02 25.05 6.87
CA ARG A 365 1.76 26.46 6.49
C ARG A 365 0.75 27.12 7.41
N ARG A 366 -0.24 26.38 7.93
CA ARG A 366 -1.34 26.91 8.76
C ARG A 366 -1.03 27.03 10.25
N PHE A 367 -0.24 26.11 10.80
CA PHE A 367 0.04 26.01 12.25
C PHE A 367 1.54 25.97 12.58
N GLY A 368 2.41 25.78 11.58
CA GLY A 368 3.86 25.74 11.73
C GLY A 368 4.42 24.42 12.26
N ILE A 369 3.57 23.43 12.50
CA ILE A 369 3.87 22.11 13.04
C ILE A 369 3.22 21.04 12.16
N ASP A 370 3.83 19.86 12.11
CA ASP A 370 3.20 18.66 11.58
C ASP A 370 2.74 17.81 12.78
N PHE A 371 1.44 17.54 12.83
CA PHE A 371 0.77 16.73 13.85
C PHE A 371 0.69 15.26 13.45
N LEU A 372 0.90 14.93 12.18
CA LEU A 372 0.70 13.60 11.64
C LEU A 372 1.99 12.78 11.69
N TRP A 373 1.89 11.46 11.71
CA TRP A 373 3.05 10.60 11.56
C TRP A 373 3.64 10.76 10.13
N PRO A 374 4.98 10.71 9.99
CA PRO A 374 5.65 10.87 8.70
C PRO A 374 5.47 9.61 7.85
N ILE A 375 5.33 9.78 6.54
CA ILE A 375 5.14 8.67 5.58
C ILE A 375 6.22 7.57 5.71
N ASP A 376 7.47 7.95 6.04
CA ASP A 376 8.58 7.02 6.25
C ASP A 376 8.31 5.98 7.37
N ARG A 377 7.44 6.28 8.36
CA ARG A 377 7.00 5.30 9.38
C ARG A 377 6.35 4.10 8.72
N TYR A 378 5.40 4.35 7.83
CA TYR A 378 4.61 3.35 7.12
C TYR A 378 5.49 2.54 6.16
N LEU A 379 6.32 3.22 5.36
CA LEU A 379 7.25 2.56 4.43
C LEU A 379 8.30 1.70 5.16
N THR A 380 8.81 2.17 6.30
CA THR A 380 9.71 1.38 7.15
C THR A 380 8.98 0.18 7.74
N GLY A 381 7.77 0.36 8.25
CA GLY A 381 6.97 -0.73 8.82
C GLY A 381 6.61 -1.84 7.83
N LEU A 382 6.42 -1.50 6.55
CA LEU A 382 6.12 -2.45 5.48
C LEU A 382 7.34 -3.22 4.94
N THR A 383 8.58 -2.84 5.29
CA THR A 383 9.79 -3.37 4.63
C THR A 383 10.95 -3.73 5.58
N ALA A 384 11.07 -3.07 6.72
CA ALA A 384 12.18 -3.25 7.64
C ALA A 384 11.91 -4.35 8.66
N GLN A 385 12.90 -5.23 8.84
CA GLN A 385 12.88 -6.31 9.83
C GLN A 385 12.78 -5.83 11.29
N GLN A 386 13.14 -4.58 11.54
CA GLN A 386 13.09 -3.95 12.86
C GLN A 386 12.43 -2.58 12.78
N VAL A 387 11.64 -2.26 13.80
CA VAL A 387 10.94 -0.98 13.98
C VAL A 387 11.25 -0.42 15.37
N SER A 388 10.92 0.85 15.60
CA SER A 388 10.99 1.43 16.94
C SER A 388 9.69 1.19 17.71
N ASP A 389 9.79 0.71 18.94
CA ASP A 389 8.68 0.77 19.89
C ASP A 389 8.37 2.22 20.31
N ARG A 390 7.26 2.44 21.02
CA ARG A 390 6.87 3.78 21.52
C ARG A 390 7.87 4.41 22.51
N ASN A 391 8.80 3.63 23.06
CA ASN A 391 9.87 4.11 23.94
C ASN A 391 11.15 4.47 23.16
N GLY A 392 11.20 4.21 21.85
CA GLY A 392 12.34 4.42 20.97
C GLY A 392 13.37 3.29 20.99
N ASN A 393 13.05 2.12 21.56
CA ASN A 393 13.88 0.93 21.44
C ASN A 393 13.69 0.30 20.05
N VAL A 394 14.77 -0.15 19.43
CA VAL A 394 14.69 -0.94 18.19
C VAL A 394 14.35 -2.39 18.56
N VAL A 395 13.25 -2.90 18.02
CA VAL A 395 12.71 -4.24 18.26
C VAL A 395 12.34 -4.91 16.94
N GLN A 396 12.12 -6.22 16.94
CA GLN A 396 11.69 -6.93 15.72
C GLN A 396 10.30 -6.44 15.27
N ASN A 397 10.11 -6.38 13.96
CA ASN A 397 8.84 -6.01 13.34
C ASN A 397 7.87 -7.21 13.40
N PRO A 398 6.67 -7.06 13.99
CA PRO A 398 5.67 -8.13 14.04
C PRO A 398 5.25 -8.71 12.68
N LEU A 399 5.40 -7.96 11.58
CA LEU A 399 5.17 -8.51 10.23
C LEU A 399 6.20 -9.55 9.79
N PHE A 400 7.41 -9.49 10.36
CA PHE A 400 8.59 -10.27 9.98
C PHE A 400 9.16 -11.03 11.18
N THR A 401 8.29 -11.63 11.97
CA THR A 401 8.65 -12.49 13.10
C THR A 401 7.56 -13.55 13.28
N ASP A 402 7.95 -14.74 13.75
CA ASP A 402 7.01 -15.75 14.23
C ASP A 402 6.30 -15.25 15.49
N LEU A 403 4.97 -15.05 15.39
CA LEU A 403 4.14 -14.53 16.48
C LEU A 403 3.60 -15.63 17.41
N ASP A 404 3.51 -16.89 16.94
CA ASP A 404 3.12 -18.03 17.77
C ASP A 404 4.21 -19.12 17.77
N PRO A 405 5.32 -18.90 18.52
CA PRO A 405 6.42 -19.86 18.64
C PRO A 405 6.03 -21.13 19.43
N SER A 406 4.74 -21.37 19.68
CA SER A 406 4.22 -22.61 20.25
C SER A 406 3.71 -23.60 19.18
N ASP A 407 3.55 -23.16 17.94
CA ASP A 407 3.13 -24.00 16.82
C ASP A 407 4.35 -24.71 16.14
N SER A 408 4.20 -25.13 14.87
CA SER A 408 5.28 -25.75 14.09
C SER A 408 5.83 -24.85 12.97
N ASN A 409 5.27 -23.66 12.78
CA ASN A 409 5.52 -22.74 11.69
C ASN A 409 6.56 -21.66 12.07
N SER A 410 7.79 -22.11 12.34
CA SER A 410 8.94 -21.23 12.60
C SER A 410 9.45 -20.42 11.38
N THR A 411 8.57 -20.10 10.42
CA THR A 411 8.90 -19.29 9.25
C THR A 411 8.89 -17.79 9.59
N VAL A 412 9.33 -16.96 8.65
CA VAL A 412 9.24 -15.50 8.74
C VAL A 412 8.86 -14.95 7.37
N ARG A 413 7.90 -14.02 7.34
CA ARG A 413 7.37 -13.45 6.10
C ARG A 413 8.47 -12.69 5.33
N ASP A 414 8.49 -12.87 4.02
CA ASP A 414 9.30 -12.03 3.14
C ASP A 414 8.65 -10.65 2.99
N ALA A 415 9.44 -9.57 3.05
CA ALA A 415 8.94 -8.22 2.77
C ALA A 415 8.30 -8.11 1.37
N GLY A 416 8.74 -8.91 0.39
CA GLY A 416 8.15 -9.01 -0.95
C GLY A 416 6.75 -9.66 -1.00
N LEU A 417 6.21 -10.12 0.14
CA LEU A 417 4.87 -10.68 0.29
C LEU A 417 3.90 -9.74 1.02
N VAL A 418 4.26 -8.47 1.23
CA VAL A 418 3.40 -7.45 1.86
C VAL A 418 2.91 -6.45 0.82
N PHE A 419 1.65 -6.54 0.43
CA PHE A 419 1.03 -5.67 -0.56
C PHE A 419 0.11 -4.64 0.11
N VAL A 420 0.11 -3.41 -0.41
CA VAL A 420 -0.78 -2.34 0.04
C VAL A 420 -1.51 -1.76 -1.15
N ALA A 421 -2.83 -1.74 -1.05
CA ALA A 421 -3.74 -1.15 -2.02
C ALA A 421 -4.52 0.00 -1.40
N GLY A 422 -4.82 1.02 -2.17
CA GLY A 422 -5.76 2.07 -1.78
C GLY A 422 -6.78 2.33 -2.88
N ILE A 423 -8.06 2.16 -2.54
CA ILE A 423 -9.20 2.68 -3.27
C ILE A 423 -9.49 4.04 -2.65
N VAL A 424 -8.82 5.08 -3.16
CA VAL A 424 -8.70 6.39 -2.52
C VAL A 424 -9.13 7.51 -3.45
N GLY A 425 -9.27 8.72 -2.90
CA GLY A 425 -9.70 9.88 -3.66
C GLY A 425 -8.67 10.33 -4.70
N VAL A 426 -8.86 9.87 -5.93
CA VAL A 426 -8.11 10.22 -7.14
C VAL A 426 -9.03 10.07 -8.36
N PRO A 427 -9.01 10.96 -9.36
CA PRO A 427 -9.74 10.75 -10.59
C PRO A 427 -9.37 9.42 -11.25
N TRP A 428 -10.35 8.56 -11.53
CA TRP A 428 -10.09 7.28 -12.20
C TRP A 428 -9.42 7.48 -13.57
N GLN A 429 -9.68 8.62 -14.22
CA GLN A 429 -9.11 9.01 -15.50
C GLN A 429 -7.59 9.17 -15.46
N ASP A 430 -7.01 9.62 -14.34
CA ASP A 430 -5.56 9.83 -14.22
C ASP A 430 -4.79 8.51 -14.10
N ILE A 431 -5.43 7.51 -13.47
CA ILE A 431 -4.82 6.22 -13.13
C ILE A 431 -5.24 5.08 -14.07
N ALA A 432 -6.21 5.27 -14.96
CA ALA A 432 -6.64 4.26 -15.93
C ALA A 432 -5.63 4.06 -17.06
N ARG A 433 -5.51 2.82 -17.54
CA ARG A 433 -4.76 2.54 -18.78
C ARG A 433 -5.40 3.28 -19.96
N GLN A 434 -4.59 3.72 -20.92
CA GLN A 434 -5.02 4.58 -22.02
C GLN A 434 -5.09 3.81 -23.35
N ARG A 435 -5.96 4.24 -24.27
CA ARG A 435 -5.94 3.79 -25.68
C ARG A 435 -4.75 4.38 -26.44
N GLU A 436 -4.53 3.92 -27.67
CA GLU A 436 -3.49 4.44 -28.59
C GLU A 436 -3.60 5.96 -28.85
N ASP A 437 -4.79 6.56 -28.68
CA ASP A 437 -5.02 8.01 -28.80
C ASP A 437 -4.78 8.81 -27.50
N GLY A 438 -4.38 8.15 -26.41
CA GLY A 438 -4.17 8.74 -25.09
C GLY A 438 -5.43 8.84 -24.21
N THR A 439 -6.60 8.43 -24.71
CA THR A 439 -7.84 8.50 -23.93
C THR A 439 -7.86 7.43 -22.82
N PRO A 440 -8.09 7.79 -21.54
CA PRO A 440 -8.30 6.83 -20.45
C PRO A 440 -9.43 5.84 -20.75
N ASN A 441 -9.22 4.54 -20.51
CA ASN A 441 -10.31 3.57 -20.58
C ASN A 441 -10.11 2.31 -19.72
N LEU A 442 -11.09 2.03 -18.86
CA LEU A 442 -11.09 0.89 -17.95
C LEU A 442 -11.46 -0.46 -18.61
N LEU A 443 -11.91 -0.49 -19.86
CA LEU A 443 -12.33 -1.71 -20.57
C LEU A 443 -11.31 -2.18 -21.62
N ASP A 444 -10.64 -1.27 -22.34
CA ASP A 444 -9.73 -1.60 -23.45
C ASP A 444 -8.43 -0.77 -23.49
N GLY A 445 -8.08 -0.09 -22.39
CA GLY A 445 -6.78 0.55 -22.21
C GLY A 445 -5.60 -0.42 -22.37
N LEU A 446 -4.48 0.08 -22.89
CA LEU A 446 -3.33 -0.72 -23.30
C LEU A 446 -2.34 -0.94 -22.15
N ASN A 447 -1.77 -2.15 -22.05
CA ASN A 447 -0.60 -2.45 -21.22
C ASN A 447 0.71 -1.97 -21.90
N PRO A 448 1.90 -2.08 -21.25
CA PRO A 448 3.18 -1.71 -21.84
C PRO A 448 3.53 -2.44 -23.16
N GLU A 449 2.98 -3.64 -23.36
CA GLU A 449 3.13 -4.44 -24.58
C GLU A 449 2.20 -4.00 -25.73
N GLY A 450 1.29 -3.05 -25.48
CA GLY A 450 0.32 -2.54 -26.45
C GLY A 450 -0.92 -3.42 -26.65
N GLN A 451 -1.22 -4.30 -25.70
CA GLN A 451 -2.38 -5.18 -25.70
C GLN A 451 -3.54 -4.55 -24.91
N PRO A 452 -4.79 -4.61 -25.42
CA PRO A 452 -5.95 -4.07 -24.71
C PRO A 452 -6.33 -4.98 -23.54
N VAL A 453 -6.14 -4.47 -22.32
CA VAL A 453 -6.42 -5.18 -21.05
C VAL A 453 -7.37 -4.41 -20.13
N GLY A 454 -7.48 -3.08 -20.28
CA GLY A 454 -8.28 -2.24 -19.40
C GLY A 454 -7.72 -2.10 -17.98
N GLY A 455 -8.56 -1.67 -17.05
CA GLY A 455 -8.20 -1.46 -15.65
C GLY A 455 -7.27 -0.28 -15.38
N PHE A 456 -6.71 -0.27 -14.17
CA PHE A 456 -5.78 0.76 -13.70
C PHE A 456 -4.32 0.42 -14.03
N MET A 457 -3.49 1.45 -14.14
CA MET A 457 -2.05 1.36 -14.26
C MET A 457 -1.45 0.85 -12.94
N SER A 458 -0.53 -0.10 -13.06
CA SER A 458 0.33 -0.53 -11.94
C SER A 458 1.34 0.54 -11.52
N GLY A 459 1.98 0.37 -10.36
CA GLY A 459 2.99 1.31 -9.85
C GLY A 459 4.14 1.61 -10.83
N ASP A 460 4.55 0.62 -11.63
CA ASP A 460 5.54 0.77 -12.71
C ASP A 460 4.98 1.57 -13.90
N GLU A 461 3.75 1.30 -14.33
CA GLU A 461 3.08 2.06 -15.40
C GLU A 461 2.87 3.53 -15.00
N LEU A 462 2.44 3.78 -13.76
CA LEU A 462 2.31 5.12 -13.16
C LEU A 462 3.66 5.87 -13.12
N ALA A 463 4.75 5.16 -12.86
CA ALA A 463 6.10 5.74 -12.87
C ALA A 463 6.64 5.97 -14.29
N MET A 464 6.41 5.06 -15.23
CA MET A 464 6.80 5.19 -16.63
C MET A 464 6.08 6.34 -17.34
N ASN A 465 4.80 6.53 -17.04
CA ASN A 465 3.96 7.55 -17.67
C ASN A 465 4.07 8.92 -16.99
N GLY A 466 4.78 9.03 -15.87
CA GLY A 466 4.89 10.28 -15.10
C GLY A 466 3.63 10.64 -14.31
N THR A 467 2.68 9.72 -14.18
CA THR A 467 1.40 9.93 -13.47
C THR A 467 1.60 10.34 -12.01
N TRP A 468 2.67 9.89 -11.35
CA TRP A 468 2.99 10.35 -10.00
C TRP A 468 3.20 11.87 -9.90
N ASP A 469 3.75 12.52 -10.92
CA ASP A 469 3.90 13.99 -10.92
C ASP A 469 2.56 14.68 -11.25
N ILE A 470 1.62 13.97 -11.89
CA ILE A 470 0.23 14.41 -12.12
C ILE A 470 -0.56 14.42 -10.81
N ILE A 471 -0.57 13.31 -10.06
CA ILE A 471 -1.46 13.11 -8.91
C ILE A 471 -0.83 13.41 -7.54
N LEU A 472 0.51 13.52 -7.43
CA LEU A 472 1.22 13.87 -6.20
C LEU A 472 2.16 15.06 -6.32
N GLY A 473 2.74 15.32 -7.50
CA GLY A 473 3.84 16.27 -7.66
C GLY A 473 5.08 15.83 -6.86
N ASP A 474 5.70 16.78 -6.15
CA ASP A 474 6.78 16.51 -5.20
C ASP A 474 6.44 17.05 -3.79
N PRO A 475 5.74 16.23 -2.97
CA PRO A 475 5.40 16.58 -1.59
C PRO A 475 6.63 16.79 -0.69
N ALA A 476 7.80 16.25 -1.04
CA ALA A 476 9.02 16.46 -0.26
C ALA A 476 9.59 17.87 -0.46
N ASN A 477 9.28 18.52 -1.58
CA ASN A 477 9.67 19.91 -1.88
C ASN A 477 8.48 20.90 -1.84
N TYR A 478 7.28 20.45 -1.45
CA TYR A 478 6.01 21.20 -1.53
C TYR A 478 5.66 21.68 -2.94
N GLU A 479 6.04 20.91 -3.97
CA GLU A 479 5.56 21.12 -5.33
C GLU A 479 4.22 20.38 -5.49
N ALA A 480 3.17 21.13 -5.81
CA ALA A 480 1.82 20.59 -5.91
C ALA A 480 1.66 19.62 -7.09
N PRO A 481 0.68 18.69 -7.03
CA PRO A 481 0.22 17.92 -8.19
C PRO A 481 -0.03 18.80 -9.43
N THR A 482 0.25 18.28 -10.63
CA THR A 482 -0.02 19.05 -11.86
C THR A 482 -1.47 18.97 -12.33
N ASP A 483 -2.26 18.00 -11.85
CA ASP A 483 -3.71 18.10 -11.89
C ASP A 483 -4.22 19.02 -10.77
N PRO A 484 -4.89 20.16 -11.08
CA PRO A 484 -5.55 20.96 -10.06
C PRO A 484 -6.54 20.18 -9.20
N LEU A 485 -7.19 19.14 -9.72
CA LEU A 485 -8.17 18.36 -8.95
C LEU A 485 -7.54 17.58 -7.78
N MET A 486 -6.25 17.25 -7.88
CA MET A 486 -5.48 16.60 -6.81
C MET A 486 -4.87 17.59 -5.80
N ILE A 487 -5.08 18.90 -5.97
CA ILE A 487 -4.65 19.91 -5.00
C ILE A 487 -5.73 20.09 -3.94
N GLU A 488 -5.43 19.70 -2.70
CA GLU A 488 -6.23 20.05 -1.52
C GLU A 488 -6.35 21.58 -1.40
N SER A 489 -7.58 22.10 -1.36
CA SER A 489 -7.84 23.54 -1.28
C SER A 489 -9.23 23.81 -0.72
N VAL A 490 -9.38 24.88 0.06
CA VAL A 490 -10.69 25.46 0.41
C VAL A 490 -11.16 26.48 -0.64
N GLU A 491 -10.23 27.06 -1.39
CA GLU A 491 -10.49 28.03 -2.45
C GLU A 491 -10.75 27.31 -3.77
N ALA A 492 -11.70 27.82 -4.56
CA ALA A 492 -11.95 27.34 -5.92
C ALA A 492 -10.68 27.41 -6.79
N ARG A 493 -10.31 26.27 -7.36
CA ARG A 493 -9.11 26.06 -8.16
C ARG A 493 -9.34 26.45 -9.62
N SER A 494 -8.29 26.36 -10.43
CA SER A 494 -8.38 26.66 -11.87
C SER A 494 -7.31 25.92 -12.65
N GLY A 495 -7.57 25.70 -13.94
CA GLY A 495 -6.70 24.94 -14.83
C GLY A 495 -7.53 23.92 -15.62
N ALA A 496 -6.90 22.81 -15.97
CA ALA A 496 -7.56 21.66 -16.57
C ALA A 496 -6.86 20.38 -16.09
N ASN A 497 -7.60 19.27 -16.00
CA ASN A 497 -6.99 17.97 -15.78
C ASN A 497 -6.00 17.67 -16.94
N PRO A 498 -4.75 17.27 -16.66
CA PRO A 498 -3.71 17.16 -17.67
C PRO A 498 -3.85 15.92 -18.56
N VAL A 499 -4.68 14.94 -18.17
CA VAL A 499 -4.90 13.69 -18.91
C VAL A 499 -6.07 13.82 -19.88
N THR A 500 -7.23 14.30 -19.43
CA THR A 500 -8.43 14.46 -20.27
C THR A 500 -8.49 15.82 -20.98
N GLY A 501 -7.86 16.85 -20.42
CA GLY A 501 -8.00 18.25 -20.84
C GLY A 501 -9.28 18.94 -20.34
N ASP A 502 -10.05 18.30 -19.46
CA ASP A 502 -11.28 18.89 -18.90
C ASP A 502 -10.96 20.09 -18.01
N VAL A 503 -11.54 21.24 -18.36
CA VAL A 503 -11.29 22.52 -17.67
C VAL A 503 -12.02 22.52 -16.32
N VAL A 504 -11.31 22.90 -15.26
CA VAL A 504 -11.88 23.11 -13.91
C VAL A 504 -12.89 24.25 -13.98
N GLN A 505 -14.13 23.99 -13.54
CA GLN A 505 -15.24 24.93 -13.68
C GLN A 505 -15.44 25.76 -12.40
N PRO A 506 -15.79 27.06 -12.52
CA PRO A 506 -15.97 27.92 -11.37
C PRO A 506 -17.25 27.59 -10.57
N PRO A 507 -17.37 28.08 -9.32
CA PRO A 507 -18.57 27.93 -8.50
C PRO A 507 -19.86 28.34 -9.22
N GLY A 508 -20.89 27.50 -9.08
CA GLY A 508 -22.19 27.65 -9.71
C GLY A 508 -22.26 27.18 -11.18
N ALA A 509 -21.25 26.46 -11.68
CA ALA A 509 -21.27 25.87 -13.01
C ALA A 509 -21.99 24.51 -13.10
N GLY A 510 -22.37 23.92 -11.96
CA GLY A 510 -23.08 22.63 -11.91
C GLY A 510 -22.21 21.50 -12.44
N ASN A 511 -22.79 20.55 -13.18
CA ASN A 511 -22.09 19.36 -13.63
C ASN A 511 -21.28 19.54 -14.94
N ALA A 512 -20.62 20.69 -15.10
CA ALA A 512 -19.96 21.09 -16.34
C ALA A 512 -18.56 20.46 -16.56
N ASN A 513 -17.87 20.03 -15.50
CA ASN A 513 -16.69 19.16 -15.55
C ASN A 513 -17.13 17.70 -15.28
N PRO A 514 -16.74 16.72 -16.12
CA PRO A 514 -17.16 15.32 -15.94
C PRO A 514 -16.45 14.59 -14.78
N ILE A 515 -15.40 15.17 -14.20
CA ILE A 515 -14.62 14.58 -13.11
C ILE A 515 -15.12 15.07 -11.76
N ASN A 516 -15.20 16.39 -11.54
CA ASN A 516 -15.58 16.99 -10.25
C ASN A 516 -16.84 17.89 -10.29
N GLY A 517 -17.54 17.98 -11.42
CA GLY A 517 -18.69 18.86 -11.61
C GLY A 517 -18.28 20.32 -11.74
N SER A 518 -18.10 20.99 -10.60
CA SER A 518 -17.49 22.32 -10.52
C SER A 518 -16.82 22.50 -9.16
N GLU A 519 -15.92 23.46 -9.05
CA GLU A 519 -15.58 24.01 -7.74
C GLU A 519 -16.85 24.62 -7.09
N TYR A 520 -16.85 24.85 -5.78
CA TYR A 520 -18.00 25.40 -5.05
C TYR A 520 -17.58 26.38 -3.92
N SER A 521 -18.54 27.11 -3.35
CA SER A 521 -18.29 28.20 -2.41
C SER A 521 -18.25 27.73 -0.95
N ILE A 522 -17.06 27.55 -0.38
CA ILE A 522 -16.85 27.09 0.99
C ILE A 522 -16.72 28.28 1.97
N ALA A 523 -17.86 28.91 2.30
CA ALA A 523 -17.88 30.16 3.06
C ALA A 523 -17.30 30.05 4.49
N ASP A 524 -17.52 28.92 5.17
CA ASP A 524 -17.06 28.67 6.55
C ASP A 524 -15.68 27.98 6.61
N ARG A 525 -15.10 27.64 5.44
CA ARG A 525 -13.77 27.00 5.26
C ARG A 525 -13.61 25.74 6.12
N ASP A 526 -14.67 24.94 6.14
CA ASP A 526 -14.87 23.72 6.91
C ASP A 526 -14.78 22.43 6.08
N ASP A 527 -14.53 22.58 4.77
CA ASP A 527 -14.57 21.53 3.75
C ASP A 527 -13.53 21.82 2.63
N LEU A 528 -13.25 20.86 1.74
CA LEU A 528 -12.27 20.98 0.65
C LEU A 528 -12.90 20.80 -0.75
N GLN A 529 -12.31 21.40 -1.78
CA GLN A 529 -12.70 21.16 -3.17
C GLN A 529 -12.47 19.69 -3.57
N TYR A 530 -13.47 19.07 -4.19
CA TYR A 530 -13.44 17.64 -4.53
C TYR A 530 -12.41 17.28 -5.61
N ALA A 531 -11.74 16.15 -5.47
CA ALA A 531 -10.96 15.52 -6.52
C ALA A 531 -11.86 14.95 -7.63
N CYS A 532 -12.94 14.28 -7.24
CA CYS A 532 -13.87 13.67 -8.17
C CYS A 532 -15.27 13.49 -7.55
N ILE A 533 -16.28 13.28 -8.38
CA ILE A 533 -17.67 12.99 -7.98
C ILE A 533 -18.25 11.86 -8.83
N PHE A 534 -19.31 11.21 -8.34
CA PHE A 534 -20.03 10.16 -9.07
C PHE A 534 -21.53 10.13 -8.74
N ASP A 535 -22.36 9.68 -9.68
CA ASP A 535 -23.82 9.60 -9.52
C ASP A 535 -24.21 8.57 -8.44
N LEU A 536 -25.12 8.94 -7.54
CA LEU A 536 -25.68 8.04 -6.52
C LEU A 536 -26.74 7.11 -7.14
N PRO A 537 -26.73 5.80 -6.81
CA PRO A 537 -27.81 4.89 -7.17
C PRO A 537 -29.17 5.29 -6.57
N THR A 538 -29.16 5.92 -5.39
CA THR A 538 -30.33 6.45 -4.69
C THR A 538 -30.07 7.88 -4.23
N GLN A 539 -30.91 8.82 -4.65
CA GLN A 539 -30.79 10.23 -4.26
C GLN A 539 -31.13 10.44 -2.77
N ARG A 540 -30.39 11.30 -2.07
CA ARG A 540 -30.61 11.63 -0.64
C ARG A 540 -31.34 12.98 -0.51
N ASP A 541 -32.50 12.99 0.16
CA ASP A 541 -33.27 14.21 0.42
C ASP A 541 -32.75 14.90 1.69
N CYS A 542 -31.90 15.91 1.51
CA CYS A 542 -31.28 16.67 2.61
C CYS A 542 -32.26 17.60 3.35
N SER A 543 -33.55 17.62 2.99
CA SER A 543 -34.60 18.24 3.81
C SER A 543 -35.12 17.34 4.93
N ASP A 544 -34.82 16.04 4.91
CA ASP A 544 -35.13 15.10 6.00
C ASP A 544 -34.07 15.22 7.13
N PRO A 545 -34.45 15.67 8.34
CA PRO A 545 -33.52 15.83 9.47
C PRO A 545 -32.95 14.50 10.01
N ASN A 546 -33.37 13.35 9.49
CA ASN A 546 -32.79 12.05 9.80
C ASN A 546 -31.61 11.68 8.88
N GLN A 547 -31.35 12.43 7.80
CA GLN A 547 -30.18 12.24 6.93
C GLN A 547 -28.94 12.86 7.61
N ILE A 548 -28.08 12.00 8.15
CA ILE A 548 -26.91 12.40 8.95
C ILE A 548 -25.67 12.77 8.11
N ALA A 549 -25.60 12.28 6.87
CA ALA A 549 -24.59 12.61 5.87
C ALA A 549 -25.29 13.16 4.62
N CYS A 550 -25.33 14.49 4.49
CA CYS A 550 -26.01 15.17 3.40
C CYS A 550 -25.40 16.56 3.14
N ASP A 551 -24.88 16.76 1.93
CA ASP A 551 -24.06 17.92 1.56
C ASP A 551 -24.91 19.07 0.96
N CYS A 552 -26.18 18.78 0.64
CA CYS A 552 -27.11 19.66 -0.08
C CYS A 552 -28.16 20.30 0.84
N SER A 553 -27.77 20.86 1.98
CA SER A 553 -28.73 21.35 2.99
C SER A 553 -29.21 22.81 2.80
N ALA A 554 -28.55 23.59 1.94
CA ALA A 554 -28.87 25.01 1.70
C ALA A 554 -29.58 25.24 0.35
N ALA A 555 -30.53 26.18 0.32
CA ALA A 555 -31.39 26.48 -0.84
C ALA A 555 -30.80 27.49 -1.83
N ASP A 556 -29.50 27.76 -1.71
CA ASP A 556 -28.66 28.57 -2.58
C ASP A 556 -27.24 27.99 -2.68
N ASN A 557 -27.09 26.69 -2.42
CA ASN A 557 -25.80 26.02 -2.56
C ASN A 557 -25.38 25.92 -4.03
N ASP A 558 -24.08 26.05 -4.28
CA ASP A 558 -23.45 25.86 -5.57
C ASP A 558 -22.59 24.57 -5.61
N ASN A 559 -22.93 23.63 -4.74
CA ASN A 559 -22.22 22.37 -4.56
C ASN A 559 -22.58 21.40 -5.71
N PRO A 560 -21.61 20.85 -6.46
CA PRO A 560 -21.86 19.98 -7.61
C PRO A 560 -22.51 18.63 -7.26
N LEU A 561 -22.67 18.31 -5.97
CA LEU A 561 -23.37 17.11 -5.51
C LEU A 561 -24.90 17.21 -5.55
N CYS A 562 -25.41 18.41 -5.77
CA CYS A 562 -26.80 18.76 -5.59
C CYS A 562 -27.52 18.88 -6.93
N ASN A 563 -28.75 18.39 -6.97
CA ASN A 563 -29.53 18.35 -8.20
C ASN A 563 -29.83 19.77 -8.70
N GLU A 564 -29.44 20.08 -9.95
CA GLU A 564 -29.57 21.41 -10.59
C GLU A 564 -31.02 21.97 -10.67
N THR A 565 -32.04 21.18 -10.31
CA THR A 565 -33.45 21.60 -10.26
C THR A 565 -34.03 21.58 -8.83
N THR A 566 -33.36 20.93 -7.87
CA THR A 566 -33.84 20.76 -6.49
C THR A 566 -32.65 20.72 -5.56
N ASP A 567 -32.18 21.91 -5.18
CA ASP A 567 -30.91 22.12 -4.45
C ASP A 567 -30.84 21.40 -3.10
N THR A 568 -31.98 20.93 -2.55
CA THR A 568 -32.05 20.11 -1.32
C THR A 568 -31.94 18.60 -1.56
N LEU A 569 -31.75 18.15 -2.80
CA LEU A 569 -31.67 16.76 -3.20
C LEU A 569 -30.25 16.46 -3.67
N GLN A 570 -29.53 15.62 -2.93
CA GLN A 570 -28.21 15.15 -3.31
C GLN A 570 -28.34 13.95 -4.24
N ASP A 571 -27.78 14.06 -5.45
CA ASP A 571 -27.77 12.98 -6.44
C ASP A 571 -26.37 12.49 -6.83
N ARG A 572 -25.32 13.03 -6.19
CA ARG A 572 -23.93 12.58 -6.34
C ARG A 572 -23.20 12.46 -4.99
N ALA A 573 -22.17 11.62 -4.97
CA ALA A 573 -21.18 11.52 -3.90
C ALA A 573 -19.81 12.04 -4.38
N LYS A 574 -18.90 12.29 -3.42
CA LYS A 574 -17.57 12.89 -3.65
C LYS A 574 -16.39 12.04 -3.19
N ALA A 575 -15.24 12.37 -3.81
CA ALA A 575 -13.82 12.16 -3.50
C ALA A 575 -13.08 13.44 -3.08
N TYR A 576 -12.34 13.50 -1.96
CA TYR A 576 -11.30 14.52 -1.71
C TYR A 576 -9.90 14.00 -2.13
N PRO A 577 -8.84 14.81 -2.29
CA PRO A 577 -7.54 14.32 -2.73
C PRO A 577 -6.82 13.44 -1.67
N GLY A 578 -6.81 12.11 -1.85
CA GLY A 578 -6.17 11.11 -0.96
C GLY A 578 -4.64 11.05 -1.08
N VAL A 579 -3.97 12.21 -0.98
CA VAL A 579 -2.57 12.40 -1.34
C VAL A 579 -1.58 11.73 -0.38
N ARG A 580 -1.94 11.47 0.88
CA ARG A 580 -1.05 10.82 1.85
C ARG A 580 -1.00 9.30 1.64
N GLU A 581 -2.13 8.68 1.38
CA GLU A 581 -2.26 7.27 0.99
C GLU A 581 -1.50 7.02 -0.32
N LEU A 582 -1.73 7.85 -1.35
CA LEU A 582 -1.01 7.79 -2.61
C LEU A 582 0.51 7.89 -2.44
N ARG A 583 1.01 8.64 -1.44
CA ARG A 583 2.45 8.69 -1.12
C ARG A 583 2.98 7.37 -0.53
N VAL A 584 2.19 6.68 0.30
CA VAL A 584 2.55 5.34 0.78
C VAL A 584 2.55 4.35 -0.39
N LEU A 585 1.52 4.38 -1.25
CA LEU A 585 1.41 3.51 -2.42
C LEU A 585 2.58 3.73 -3.40
N ARG A 586 2.95 4.98 -3.71
CA ARG A 586 4.16 5.32 -4.49
C ARG A 586 5.44 4.77 -3.83
N GLY A 587 5.56 4.90 -2.50
CA GLY A 587 6.72 4.44 -1.75
C GLY A 587 6.85 2.93 -1.64
N ALA A 588 5.74 2.18 -1.71
CA ALA A 588 5.71 0.72 -1.77
C ALA A 588 6.12 0.14 -3.14
N GLY A 589 6.29 0.98 -4.17
CA GLY A 589 6.78 0.57 -5.48
C GLY A 589 5.86 -0.45 -6.16
N THR A 590 6.40 -1.60 -6.57
CA THR A 590 5.64 -2.69 -7.23
C THR A 590 4.61 -3.36 -6.32
N GLN A 591 4.70 -3.15 -5.00
CA GLN A 591 3.77 -3.68 -4.00
C GLN A 591 2.65 -2.69 -3.64
N GLY A 592 2.72 -1.46 -4.18
CA GLY A 592 1.69 -0.43 -4.07
C GLY A 592 0.69 -0.48 -5.22
N ILE A 593 -0.60 -0.58 -4.89
CA ILE A 593 -1.70 -0.70 -5.86
C ILE A 593 -2.65 0.50 -5.71
N VAL A 594 -2.92 1.22 -6.80
CA VAL A 594 -3.78 2.40 -6.79
C VAL A 594 -5.11 2.11 -7.46
N GLY A 595 -6.20 2.48 -6.79
CA GLY A 595 -7.56 2.50 -7.32
C GLY A 595 -8.28 3.79 -6.92
N SER A 596 -9.33 4.14 -7.69
CA SER A 596 -10.18 5.31 -7.45
C SER A 596 -11.42 4.92 -6.64
N ILE A 597 -11.80 5.70 -5.61
CA ILE A 597 -13.15 5.62 -5.00
C ILE A 597 -14.26 6.23 -5.87
N CYS A 598 -13.92 7.02 -6.88
CA CYS A 598 -14.90 7.50 -7.84
C CYS A 598 -15.01 6.48 -8.98
N PRO A 599 -16.07 5.64 -9.04
CA PRO A 599 -16.25 4.67 -10.11
C PRO A 599 -16.65 5.36 -11.42
N GLU A 600 -16.35 4.72 -12.56
CA GLU A 600 -16.82 5.20 -13.87
C GLU A 600 -18.35 5.05 -14.00
N GLN A 601 -18.93 3.96 -13.48
CA GLN A 601 -20.38 3.71 -13.54
C GLN A 601 -20.87 2.73 -12.45
N LEU A 602 -22.17 2.82 -12.11
CA LEU A 602 -22.84 2.00 -11.09
C LEU A 602 -24.15 1.33 -11.59
N THR A 603 -24.33 1.18 -12.90
CA THR A 603 -25.62 0.77 -13.50
C THR A 603 -25.56 -0.50 -14.35
N ASP A 604 -24.48 -0.72 -15.11
CA ASP A 604 -24.32 -1.91 -15.95
C ASP A 604 -23.49 -2.97 -15.22
N ASN A 605 -24.18 -3.89 -14.55
CA ASN A 605 -23.58 -4.99 -13.81
C ASN A 605 -22.90 -6.04 -14.72
N SER A 606 -23.03 -5.94 -16.05
CA SER A 606 -22.34 -6.86 -16.98
C SER A 606 -20.90 -6.44 -17.32
N LEU A 607 -20.50 -5.22 -16.95
CA LEU A 607 -19.21 -4.66 -17.32
C LEU A 607 -18.18 -4.73 -16.17
N PHE A 608 -16.90 -4.76 -16.57
CA PHE A 608 -15.75 -4.74 -15.66
C PHE A 608 -15.52 -3.36 -15.01
N ASN A 609 -16.08 -2.28 -15.57
CA ASN A 609 -15.98 -0.92 -15.02
C ASN A 609 -17.08 -0.56 -14.00
N LEU A 610 -17.86 -1.54 -13.53
CA LEU A 610 -18.84 -1.32 -12.46
C LEU A 610 -18.13 -1.11 -11.11
N GLY A 611 -18.43 0.00 -10.45
CA GLY A 611 -17.99 0.23 -9.06
C GLY A 611 -16.48 0.09 -8.91
N TYR A 612 -16.04 -0.70 -7.93
CA TYR A 612 -14.62 -0.94 -7.67
C TYR A 612 -14.05 -2.18 -8.37
N ARG A 613 -14.77 -2.84 -9.29
CA ARG A 613 -14.22 -3.96 -10.07
C ARG A 613 -12.87 -3.67 -10.73
N PRO A 614 -12.59 -2.48 -11.29
CA PRO A 614 -11.27 -2.15 -11.82
C PRO A 614 -10.17 -2.12 -10.77
N ALA A 615 -10.49 -1.68 -9.54
CA ALA A 615 -9.56 -1.70 -8.41
C ALA A 615 -9.31 -3.12 -7.92
N ILE A 616 -10.38 -3.91 -7.73
CA ILE A 616 -10.28 -5.33 -7.35
C ILE A 616 -9.47 -6.11 -8.40
N GLY A 617 -9.73 -5.89 -9.69
CA GLY A 617 -8.96 -6.51 -10.77
C GLY A 617 -7.48 -6.11 -10.73
N ALA A 618 -7.15 -4.84 -10.51
CA ALA A 618 -5.75 -4.40 -10.36
C ALA A 618 -5.07 -4.99 -9.11
N ILE A 619 -5.81 -5.20 -8.02
CA ILE A 619 -5.31 -5.87 -6.82
C ILE A 619 -5.03 -7.35 -7.12
N VAL A 620 -6.00 -8.09 -7.66
CA VAL A 620 -5.83 -9.51 -8.02
C VAL A 620 -4.72 -9.69 -9.06
N GLU A 621 -4.63 -8.83 -10.08
CA GLU A 621 -3.55 -8.84 -11.09
C GLU A 621 -2.16 -8.76 -10.44
N ARG A 622 -2.01 -8.01 -9.34
CA ARG A 622 -0.72 -7.82 -8.65
C ARG A 622 -0.44 -8.89 -7.60
N LEU A 623 -1.44 -9.36 -6.87
CA LEU A 623 -1.28 -10.49 -5.95
C LEU A 623 -0.89 -11.76 -6.74
N THR A 624 -1.55 -12.03 -7.86
CA THR A 624 -1.31 -13.24 -8.67
C THR A 624 0.08 -13.31 -9.31
N GLN A 625 0.68 -12.16 -9.64
CA GLN A 625 2.08 -12.08 -10.08
C GLN A 625 3.06 -12.54 -8.99
N ALA A 626 2.72 -12.41 -7.70
CA ALA A 626 3.52 -12.96 -6.60
C ALA A 626 3.21 -14.44 -6.32
N LEU A 627 1.94 -14.86 -6.50
CA LEU A 627 1.47 -16.22 -6.25
C LEU A 627 1.97 -17.22 -7.31
N GLY A 628 2.09 -16.80 -8.58
CA GLY A 628 2.47 -17.64 -9.73
C GLY A 628 3.92 -18.17 -9.79
N GLY A 629 4.65 -18.09 -8.67
CA GLY A 629 6.01 -18.59 -8.51
C GLY A 629 7.09 -17.69 -9.11
N GLN A 630 8.01 -17.22 -8.27
CA GLN A 630 9.14 -16.43 -8.73
C GLN A 630 10.13 -17.31 -9.53
N CYS A 631 10.10 -17.18 -10.86
CA CYS A 631 11.22 -17.62 -11.69
C CYS A 631 12.49 -16.88 -11.25
N LEU A 632 13.62 -17.58 -11.20
CA LEU A 632 14.93 -16.95 -10.95
C LEU A 632 15.12 -15.73 -11.88
N PRO A 633 15.60 -14.58 -11.38
CA PRO A 633 15.72 -13.33 -12.15
C PRO A 633 16.79 -13.40 -13.27
N ARG A 634 17.37 -14.59 -13.48
CA ARG A 634 18.40 -14.91 -14.45
C ARG A 634 18.23 -16.37 -14.90
N SER A 635 18.33 -16.61 -16.20
CA SER A 635 18.43 -17.98 -16.72
C SER A 635 19.75 -18.61 -16.29
N LEU A 636 19.70 -19.72 -15.57
CA LEU A 636 20.88 -20.53 -15.30
C LEU A 636 21.32 -21.24 -16.59
N THR A 637 22.62 -21.27 -16.86
CA THR A 637 23.19 -21.97 -18.02
C THR A 637 23.77 -23.31 -17.57
N PRO A 638 23.21 -24.46 -17.99
CA PRO A 638 23.76 -25.77 -17.65
C PRO A 638 25.10 -26.04 -18.33
N ASN A 639 25.95 -26.85 -17.69
CA ASN A 639 27.14 -27.44 -18.30
C ASN A 639 26.76 -28.65 -19.20
N VAL A 640 27.74 -29.37 -19.74
CA VAL A 640 27.48 -30.49 -20.65
C VAL A 640 26.91 -31.73 -19.95
N GLU A 641 26.98 -31.77 -18.62
CA GLU A 641 26.37 -32.76 -17.73
C GLU A 641 24.97 -32.33 -17.22
N GLY A 642 24.48 -31.15 -17.60
CA GLY A 642 23.18 -30.60 -17.17
C GLY A 642 23.19 -29.84 -15.83
N GLN A 643 24.34 -29.71 -15.19
CA GLN A 643 24.50 -29.03 -13.90
C GLN A 643 24.70 -27.52 -14.04
N VAL A 644 24.25 -26.76 -13.06
CA VAL A 644 24.35 -25.29 -13.00
C VAL A 644 25.35 -24.85 -11.93
N SER A 645 25.99 -23.69 -12.12
CA SER A 645 27.00 -23.17 -11.16
C SER A 645 26.38 -22.42 -9.98
N CYS A 646 25.42 -23.04 -9.30
CA CYS A 646 24.78 -22.52 -8.09
C CYS A 646 24.60 -23.63 -7.03
N LEU A 647 24.45 -23.20 -5.78
CA LEU A 647 24.23 -24.03 -4.61
C LEU A 647 22.91 -23.59 -3.99
N ILE A 648 22.02 -24.52 -3.67
CA ILE A 648 20.76 -24.21 -2.98
C ILE A 648 20.92 -24.67 -1.53
N ILE A 649 20.70 -23.76 -0.57
CA ILE A 649 20.76 -24.06 0.86
C ILE A 649 19.37 -23.88 1.44
N GLU A 650 18.83 -24.95 2.00
CA GLU A 650 17.70 -24.89 2.93
C GLU A 650 18.23 -24.41 4.30
N ALA A 651 17.65 -23.35 4.84
CA ALA A 651 17.91 -22.85 6.18
C ALA A 651 16.63 -22.95 7.01
N ARG A 652 16.71 -23.56 8.21
CA ARG A 652 15.54 -23.79 9.08
C ARG A 652 15.89 -23.80 10.55
N VAL A 653 14.85 -23.74 11.39
CA VAL A 653 14.93 -24.05 12.82
C VAL A 653 14.65 -25.55 13.00
N ALA A 654 15.52 -26.25 13.73
CA ALA A 654 15.33 -27.65 14.09
C ALA A 654 15.89 -27.94 15.49
N ALA A 655 15.23 -28.83 16.25
CA ALA A 655 15.71 -29.27 17.56
C ALA A 655 17.05 -30.05 17.46
N ALA A 656 17.27 -30.73 16.33
CA ALA A 656 18.55 -31.27 15.90
C ALA A 656 18.64 -31.11 14.37
N CYS A 657 19.76 -30.64 13.86
CA CYS A 657 19.94 -30.50 12.42
C CYS A 657 20.22 -31.87 11.77
N ASP A 658 19.13 -32.51 11.33
CA ASP A 658 19.17 -33.73 10.52
C ASP A 658 18.86 -33.37 9.06
N CYS A 659 19.71 -33.88 8.17
CA CYS A 659 19.65 -33.70 6.71
C CYS A 659 19.57 -35.09 6.02
N SER A 660 19.07 -36.14 6.70
CA SER A 660 19.19 -37.54 6.23
C SER A 660 17.89 -38.22 5.78
N ALA A 661 16.80 -37.48 5.57
CA ALA A 661 15.57 -38.03 5.00
C ALA A 661 15.79 -38.52 3.55
N ALA A 662 15.03 -39.52 3.12
CA ALA A 662 15.21 -40.14 1.81
C ALA A 662 14.91 -39.14 0.69
N ASN A 663 15.90 -38.92 -0.19
CA ASN A 663 15.90 -37.90 -1.27
C ASN A 663 15.92 -36.43 -0.79
N ALA A 664 16.30 -36.18 0.47
CA ALA A 664 16.32 -34.86 1.09
C ALA A 664 17.72 -34.19 1.02
N PRO A 665 17.86 -32.89 1.38
CA PRO A 665 19.10 -32.14 1.18
C PRO A 665 20.26 -32.67 2.03
N ALA A 666 21.49 -32.60 1.51
CA ALA A 666 22.71 -33.12 2.15
C ALA A 666 23.24 -32.21 3.28
N PRO A 667 23.92 -32.75 4.31
CA PRO A 667 24.52 -31.93 5.36
C PRO A 667 25.72 -31.13 4.83
N ILE A 668 25.72 -29.82 5.09
CA ILE A 668 26.78 -28.89 4.69
C ILE A 668 27.58 -28.37 5.90
N ASP A 669 28.87 -28.05 5.71
CA ASP A 669 29.71 -27.50 6.79
C ASP A 669 29.19 -26.11 7.23
N ALA A 670 29.06 -25.90 8.54
CA ALA A 670 28.55 -24.65 9.11
C ALA A 670 29.44 -23.42 8.85
N ASN A 671 30.66 -23.62 8.37
CA ASN A 671 31.64 -22.60 7.94
C ASN A 671 31.80 -22.56 6.42
N HIS A 672 31.01 -23.32 5.66
CA HIS A 672 31.01 -23.24 4.20
C HIS A 672 30.68 -21.80 3.76
N PRO A 673 31.35 -21.21 2.76
CA PRO A 673 31.12 -19.82 2.38
C PRO A 673 29.67 -19.47 2.06
N ALA A 674 28.90 -20.41 1.51
CA ALA A 674 27.46 -20.21 1.29
C ALA A 674 26.67 -20.13 2.61
N VAL A 675 26.96 -20.98 3.60
CA VAL A 675 26.31 -20.94 4.92
C VAL A 675 26.70 -19.67 5.69
N LEU A 676 27.95 -19.21 5.53
CA LEU A 676 28.37 -17.91 6.08
C LEU A 676 27.62 -16.75 5.42
N ALA A 677 27.39 -16.79 4.11
CA ALA A 677 26.62 -15.76 3.41
C ALA A 677 25.11 -15.81 3.74
N VAL A 678 24.53 -16.98 4.01
CA VAL A 678 23.16 -17.06 4.56
C VAL A 678 23.08 -16.46 5.98
N LYS A 679 24.14 -16.57 6.78
CA LYS A 679 24.25 -15.90 8.09
C LYS A 679 24.50 -14.38 8.01
N GLU A 680 24.75 -13.86 6.80
CA GLU A 680 24.78 -12.42 6.52
C GLU A 680 23.41 -11.90 6.02
N ASP A 681 22.42 -12.78 5.79
CA ASP A 681 21.05 -12.38 5.47
C ASP A 681 20.39 -11.69 6.70
N PRO A 682 19.72 -10.53 6.53
CA PRO A 682 19.00 -9.86 7.62
C PRO A 682 17.96 -10.73 8.36
N LEU A 683 17.42 -11.77 7.72
CA LEU A 683 16.48 -12.71 8.35
C LEU A 683 17.15 -13.70 9.31
N TYR A 684 18.47 -13.90 9.25
CA TYR A 684 19.13 -14.97 10.01
C TYR A 684 18.86 -14.90 11.54
N ASP A 685 18.98 -13.69 12.11
CA ASP A 685 18.74 -13.46 13.54
C ASP A 685 17.23 -13.41 13.88
N ALA A 686 16.37 -13.00 12.95
CA ALA A 686 14.92 -12.89 13.16
C ALA A 686 14.22 -14.26 13.10
N ALA A 687 14.59 -15.08 12.10
CA ALA A 687 14.07 -16.43 11.91
C ALA A 687 14.82 -17.51 12.73
N GLY A 688 15.87 -17.13 13.48
CA GLY A 688 16.55 -18.01 14.43
C GLY A 688 17.21 -19.26 13.83
N TRP A 689 17.53 -19.25 12.52
CA TRP A 689 17.97 -20.44 11.78
C TRP A 689 19.18 -21.12 12.44
N ASN A 690 19.06 -22.42 12.67
CA ASN A 690 20.08 -23.21 13.36
C ASN A 690 20.52 -24.47 12.59
N CYS A 691 19.83 -24.79 11.49
CA CYS A 691 20.10 -25.92 10.63
C CYS A 691 20.23 -25.48 9.18
N PHE A 692 21.22 -26.05 8.48
CA PHE A 692 21.52 -25.78 7.09
C PHE A 692 21.77 -27.10 6.35
N CYS A 693 21.02 -27.33 5.27
CA CYS A 693 21.18 -28.49 4.41
C CYS A 693 21.28 -28.02 2.95
N GLU A 694 22.17 -28.61 2.14
CA GLU A 694 22.33 -28.33 0.71
C GLU A 694 21.34 -29.15 -0.10
N ILE A 695 20.45 -28.55 -0.90
CA ILE A 695 19.63 -29.29 -1.87
C ILE A 695 20.56 -29.69 -3.05
N PRO A 696 20.91 -30.98 -3.21
CA PRO A 696 21.88 -31.40 -4.21
C PRO A 696 21.24 -31.38 -5.60
N GLN A 697 22.02 -31.02 -6.62
CA GLN A 697 21.55 -31.11 -8.00
C GLN A 697 21.44 -32.59 -8.42
N THR A 698 20.29 -32.96 -9.00
CA THR A 698 20.05 -34.30 -9.56
C THR A 698 20.90 -34.54 -10.82
N LEU A 699 21.14 -35.81 -11.13
CA LEU A 699 21.99 -36.25 -12.24
C LEU A 699 21.38 -37.45 -12.96
N GLY A 700 21.69 -37.59 -14.26
CA GLY A 700 21.33 -38.80 -15.01
C GLY A 700 19.82 -39.04 -15.09
N GLU A 701 19.37 -40.23 -14.71
CA GLU A 701 17.95 -40.61 -14.75
C GLU A 701 17.09 -39.75 -13.80
N ASP A 702 17.61 -39.38 -12.62
CA ASP A 702 16.89 -38.54 -11.65
C ASP A 702 16.68 -37.11 -12.17
N LEU A 703 17.64 -36.59 -12.94
CA LEU A 703 17.52 -35.29 -13.62
C LEU A 703 16.49 -35.35 -14.76
N VAL A 704 16.51 -36.44 -15.53
CA VAL A 704 15.54 -36.67 -16.61
C VAL A 704 14.11 -36.84 -16.06
N ALA A 705 13.94 -37.55 -14.94
CA ALA A 705 12.67 -37.64 -14.24
C ALA A 705 12.20 -36.25 -13.79
N CYS A 706 13.02 -35.53 -13.01
CA CYS A 706 12.70 -34.18 -12.51
C CYS A 706 12.35 -33.16 -13.63
N GLN A 707 12.91 -33.29 -14.83
CA GLN A 707 12.64 -32.39 -15.96
C GLN A 707 11.45 -32.79 -16.85
N ASN A 708 10.99 -34.04 -16.80
CA ASN A 708 10.03 -34.57 -17.79
C ASN A 708 8.83 -35.32 -17.19
N GLU A 709 8.90 -35.72 -15.91
CA GLU A 709 7.75 -36.25 -15.19
C GLU A 709 6.98 -35.08 -14.56
N VAL A 710 5.75 -34.86 -15.03
CA VAL A 710 4.78 -34.00 -14.34
C VAL A 710 4.33 -34.78 -13.11
N SER A 711 5.02 -34.60 -11.99
CA SER A 711 4.60 -35.15 -10.71
C SER A 711 3.32 -34.46 -10.25
N ASP A 712 2.37 -35.24 -9.72
CA ASP A 712 1.28 -34.70 -8.92
C ASP A 712 1.84 -33.84 -7.77
N THR A 713 1.05 -32.87 -7.30
CA THR A 713 1.44 -31.86 -6.30
C THR A 713 2.18 -32.48 -5.11
N PRO A 714 3.33 -31.94 -4.67
CA PRO A 714 4.14 -32.57 -3.62
C PRO A 714 3.36 -32.77 -2.32
N ILE A 715 3.04 -34.02 -2.00
CA ILE A 715 2.54 -34.40 -0.68
C ILE A 715 3.68 -34.18 0.32
N ASN A 716 3.45 -33.27 1.26
CA ASN A 716 4.31 -33.00 2.41
C ASN A 716 4.60 -34.27 3.23
N GLN A 717 5.81 -34.38 3.78
CA GLN A 717 6.26 -35.60 4.50
C GLN A 717 5.63 -35.80 5.90
N SER A 718 4.47 -35.21 6.18
CA SER A 718 3.55 -35.62 7.25
C SER A 718 2.81 -36.90 6.86
N GLY A 719 2.36 -37.01 5.60
CA GLY A 719 1.33 -37.99 5.24
C GLY A 719 -0.03 -37.66 5.87
N ASP A 720 -0.23 -36.38 6.15
CA ASP A 720 -1.46 -35.68 6.55
C ASP A 720 -1.67 -34.55 5.52
#